data_AF-A0A9Q3Z9L6-F1
#
_entry.id   AF-A0A9Q3Z9L6-F1
#
_cell.length_a   1.000
_cell.length_b   1.000
_cell.length_c   1.000
_cell.angle_alpha   90.00
_cell.angle_beta   90.00
_cell.angle_gamma   90.00
#
_symmetry.space_group_name_H-M   'P 1'
#
loop_
_entity.id
_entity.type
_entity.pdbx_description
1 polymer ?
#
loop_
_entity_poly.entity_id
_entity_poly.type
_entity_poly.pdbx_seq_one_letter_code
_entity_poly.pdbx_strand_id
1 'polypeptide(L)'
;MPDANRPAETVVEVDTRASGTAISTDLFGAFFEDLNYAADGGLYAELVQNRSFEYGPADRPEWRSLTSWELLERDGAAGSLAVATDDPLHPANPHYAVLTSTTVEGAGLRNEGFDGIPVRAGEPYDVSLFARLAEGTVGRLVARIESRDGERVHGQAELGPLDGSWRRRAAVITSEATDPDARLTLTATGPGTVHLDLVSLFPQNTFKGRPNGLRADLAQAIADLKPKFLRFPGGCLAHGQGLGNMYRWSETVGPLHERRQQFNIWHYHQSMGLGYYEYFQFCEDIGAKPVPIVPAGVCCQNSDVTGQIGLPDEEMDAYVAEVLALVEWANGPVDSRWGALRAAAGHPEPFGLEYLGVGNEDSITDTFRERFSRIHDAVREHHPEITVIGTLGPATFGEDWEKGWAFARERNLPVVDEHSYKSPRWLLENSRRFDTMDREGPHLYIGEYGSWCNDGRGALAEALYMIAMERNGDVVRMASYAPLLAKRDHTQWLPDLIYFDNTHVWTTLNYHVQQMHSLNSGDTSLPVRVTGAPQVPAVQVSDRHDIRIGTGPDTRAEFTGVLCGPLGEQAAPAPDFRNWEMQDGTWEANGETAAGSGAGPLLMDAVRGTSYAFSVRARKADGPEGFVLCFTGTTSERRYQWRLGGWGNRATWLQRVDDGVGEDLGERVLEGVESGRWYDLRVEVDGLRVRCFRDGELLHDVEDVRPDPEVFAVSAVRDSDAGDVIVKIANTTSRPVPVRLRMSGAEGVATGYARTTLTVAPDATSRFGPAPAAPVHDRLTGTLCAVPPYSFTVLRTDARHSMRAGTETADQGRAW
;
A
#
# COMPACT_ATOMS: atom_id res chain seq x y z
N MET A 1 -22.23 47.80 24.60
CA MET A 1 -21.02 47.08 24.15
C MET A 1 -21.35 45.60 24.21
N PRO A 2 -21.23 44.82 23.11
CA PRO A 2 -21.37 43.38 23.18
C PRO A 2 -20.08 42.77 23.78
N ASP A 3 -20.24 41.77 24.64
CA ASP A 3 -19.18 41.01 25.31
C ASP A 3 -18.14 40.49 24.32
N ALA A 4 -16.93 41.04 24.36
CA ALA A 4 -15.80 40.67 23.50
C ALA A 4 -15.06 39.40 23.97
N ASN A 5 -15.69 38.52 24.75
CA ASN A 5 -15.00 37.35 25.32
C ASN A 5 -15.84 36.06 25.44
N ARG A 6 -16.96 35.93 24.71
CA ARG A 6 -17.56 34.61 24.47
C ARG A 6 -16.86 33.99 23.25
N PRO A 7 -16.30 32.77 23.33
CA PRO A 7 -15.86 32.07 22.13
C PRO A 7 -17.05 32.01 21.16
N ALA A 8 -16.82 32.39 19.90
CA ALA A 8 -17.85 32.31 18.88
C ALA A 8 -18.37 30.87 18.84
N GLU A 9 -19.68 30.69 18.97
CA GLU A 9 -20.30 29.36 18.88
C GLU A 9 -20.13 28.84 17.44
N THR A 10 -19.53 27.65 17.26
CA THR A 10 -19.45 27.02 15.94
C THR A 10 -20.84 26.54 15.54
N VAL A 11 -21.32 26.97 14.38
CA VAL A 11 -22.61 26.54 13.83
C VAL A 11 -22.37 25.78 12.53
N VAL A 12 -22.99 24.61 12.41
CA VAL A 12 -23.02 23.80 11.20
C VAL A 12 -24.46 23.77 10.69
N GLU A 13 -24.70 24.47 9.59
CA GLU A 13 -26.00 24.53 8.91
C GLU A 13 -25.97 23.62 7.68
N VAL A 14 -26.85 22.62 7.63
CA VAL A 14 -27.00 21.70 6.49
C VAL A 14 -28.31 22.00 5.80
N ASP A 15 -28.30 22.25 4.49
CA ASP A 15 -29.53 22.42 3.71
C ASP A 15 -30.04 21.06 3.21
N THR A 16 -30.98 20.49 3.95
CA THR A 16 -31.59 19.19 3.63
C THR A 16 -32.63 19.26 2.52
N ARG A 17 -33.05 20.46 2.07
CA ARG A 17 -33.98 20.62 0.93
C ARG A 17 -33.26 20.78 -0.40
N ALA A 18 -31.98 21.15 -0.37
CA ALA A 18 -31.19 21.26 -1.57
C ALA A 18 -31.14 19.91 -2.31
N SER A 19 -31.05 19.96 -3.64
CA SER A 19 -30.80 18.78 -4.46
C SER A 19 -29.43 18.17 -4.16
N GLY A 20 -28.47 18.99 -3.73
CA GLY A 20 -27.09 18.58 -3.50
C GLY A 20 -26.33 18.28 -4.79
N THR A 21 -25.14 17.71 -4.62
CA THR A 21 -24.24 17.25 -5.69
C THR A 21 -24.16 15.73 -5.61
N ALA A 22 -24.30 15.03 -6.74
CA ALA A 22 -24.20 13.57 -6.75
C ALA A 22 -22.81 13.11 -6.30
N ILE A 23 -22.77 12.03 -5.51
CA ILE A 23 -21.54 11.34 -5.12
C ILE A 23 -21.55 9.98 -5.80
N SER A 24 -20.39 9.58 -6.31
CA SER A 24 -20.18 8.22 -6.80
C SER A 24 -20.53 7.18 -5.74
N THR A 25 -21.37 6.21 -6.08
CA THR A 25 -21.65 5.04 -5.23
C THR A 25 -20.43 4.15 -5.05
N ASP A 26 -19.37 4.39 -5.84
CA ASP A 26 -18.11 3.65 -5.85
C ASP A 26 -16.98 4.42 -5.12
N LEU A 27 -17.29 5.47 -4.34
CA LEU A 27 -16.27 6.40 -3.84
C LEU A 27 -15.18 5.75 -3.00
N PHE A 28 -15.50 4.89 -2.02
CA PHE A 28 -14.50 4.31 -1.12
C PHE A 28 -14.32 2.82 -1.38
N GLY A 29 -13.13 2.43 -1.86
CA GLY A 29 -12.73 1.05 -2.12
C GLY A 29 -11.48 0.64 -1.37
N ALA A 30 -10.92 -0.50 -1.77
CA ALA A 30 -9.66 -1.03 -1.27
C ALA A 30 -8.66 -1.22 -2.42
N PHE A 31 -7.38 -1.09 -2.11
CA PHE A 31 -6.27 -1.38 -3.01
C PHE A 31 -5.55 -2.63 -2.53
N PHE A 32 -5.19 -3.54 -3.43
CA PHE A 32 -4.41 -4.72 -3.10
C PHE A 32 -3.27 -4.88 -4.09
N GLU A 33 -2.07 -5.00 -3.54
CA GLU A 33 -0.86 -5.39 -4.23
C GLU A 33 -0.11 -6.41 -3.38
N ASP A 34 0.51 -7.39 -4.04
CA ASP A 34 1.40 -8.34 -3.39
C ASP A 34 2.76 -7.70 -3.12
N LEU A 35 2.76 -6.83 -2.10
CA LEU A 35 3.93 -6.39 -1.33
C LEU A 35 3.76 -6.78 0.14
N ASN A 36 4.80 -6.71 0.95
CA ASN A 36 4.77 -6.98 2.39
C ASN A 36 4.21 -8.37 2.77
N TYR A 37 4.37 -9.35 1.87
CA TYR A 37 3.78 -10.70 1.97
C TYR A 37 2.24 -10.65 2.04
N ALA A 38 1.62 -9.69 1.35
CA ALA A 38 0.18 -9.48 1.38
C ALA A 38 -0.62 -10.63 0.74
N ALA A 39 -0.12 -11.30 -0.32
CA ALA A 39 -0.76 -12.48 -0.89
C ALA A 39 -0.18 -13.77 -0.31
N ASP A 40 0.97 -14.24 -0.82
CA ASP A 40 1.63 -15.47 -0.38
C ASP A 40 2.20 -15.30 1.03
N GLY A 41 1.74 -16.12 1.98
CA GLY A 41 2.02 -15.97 3.41
C GLY A 41 1.12 -14.95 4.12
N GLY A 42 0.16 -14.36 3.41
CA GLY A 42 -0.79 -13.36 3.89
C GLY A 42 -2.24 -13.73 3.58
N LEU A 43 -2.89 -12.97 2.70
CA LEU A 43 -4.30 -13.11 2.36
C LEU A 43 -4.61 -14.44 1.68
N TYR A 44 -3.68 -15.02 0.91
CA TYR A 44 -3.84 -16.35 0.34
C TYR A 44 -3.56 -17.42 1.40
N ALA A 45 -4.46 -18.39 1.57
CA ALA A 45 -4.41 -19.29 2.73
C ALA A 45 -3.42 -20.48 2.62
N GLU A 46 -2.60 -20.53 1.58
CA GLU A 46 -1.55 -21.56 1.45
C GLU A 46 -0.56 -21.48 2.62
N LEU A 47 -0.29 -22.61 3.26
CA LEU A 47 0.63 -22.68 4.39
C LEU A 47 2.03 -23.16 3.98
N VAL A 48 2.18 -23.75 2.79
CA VAL A 48 3.47 -24.22 2.27
C VAL A 48 4.17 -23.13 1.46
N GLN A 49 5.35 -22.72 1.92
CA GLN A 49 6.20 -21.78 1.17
C GLN A 49 7.01 -22.53 0.10
N ASN A 50 7.21 -21.90 -1.06
CA ASN A 50 7.95 -22.50 -2.19
C ASN A 50 7.37 -23.87 -2.62
N ARG A 51 6.05 -23.94 -2.78
CA ARG A 51 5.33 -25.20 -3.02
C ARG A 51 5.68 -25.95 -4.30
N SER A 52 6.30 -25.30 -5.28
CA SER A 52 6.74 -25.89 -6.56
C SER A 52 8.23 -25.72 -6.84
N PHE A 53 9.05 -25.41 -5.84
CA PHE A 53 10.51 -25.38 -5.98
C PHE A 53 11.04 -24.35 -7.01
N GLU A 54 10.27 -23.31 -7.32
CA GLU A 54 10.56 -22.30 -8.35
C GLU A 54 11.39 -21.11 -7.81
N TYR A 55 11.69 -21.07 -6.52
CA TYR A 55 12.48 -19.99 -5.94
C TYR A 55 13.89 -19.94 -6.53
N GLY A 56 14.42 -18.74 -6.75
CA GLY A 56 15.76 -18.56 -7.28
C GLY A 56 16.40 -17.20 -6.97
N PRO A 57 17.63 -16.98 -7.47
CA PRO A 57 18.38 -15.76 -7.24
C PRO A 57 17.73 -14.48 -7.78
N ALA A 58 16.76 -14.61 -8.69
CA ALA A 58 15.98 -13.49 -9.22
C ALA A 58 14.97 -12.96 -8.19
N ASP A 59 14.47 -13.80 -7.29
CA ASP A 59 13.65 -13.40 -6.15
C ASP A 59 14.51 -12.69 -5.10
N ARG A 60 15.54 -13.41 -4.62
CA ARG A 60 16.54 -12.93 -3.66
C ARG A 60 17.89 -13.60 -3.90
N PRO A 61 19.03 -12.90 -3.76
CA PRO A 61 20.36 -13.45 -4.07
C PRO A 61 20.70 -14.76 -3.36
N GLU A 62 20.15 -15.00 -2.17
CA GLU A 62 20.36 -16.18 -1.32
C GLU A 62 19.35 -17.32 -1.58
N TRP A 63 18.27 -17.08 -2.33
CA TRP A 63 17.23 -18.07 -2.59
C TRP A 63 17.60 -19.04 -3.72
N ARG A 64 17.19 -20.29 -3.55
CA ARG A 64 17.41 -21.42 -4.47
C ARG A 64 16.15 -22.28 -4.49
N SER A 65 16.07 -23.24 -5.42
CA SER A 65 14.89 -24.09 -5.58
C SER A 65 14.48 -24.87 -4.33
N LEU A 66 15.42 -25.16 -3.41
CA LEU A 66 15.15 -25.81 -2.12
C LEU A 66 14.99 -24.84 -0.95
N THR A 67 14.95 -23.52 -1.16
CA THR A 67 14.64 -22.57 -0.09
C THR A 67 13.30 -22.94 0.55
N SER A 68 13.26 -22.93 1.89
CA SER A 68 12.13 -23.42 2.71
C SER A 68 11.89 -24.93 2.73
N TRP A 69 12.75 -25.73 2.06
CA TRP A 69 12.69 -27.19 2.08
C TRP A 69 14.00 -27.81 2.57
N GLU A 70 13.89 -28.76 3.48
CA GLU A 70 15.04 -29.51 3.99
C GLU A 70 14.81 -31.01 3.93
N LEU A 71 15.89 -31.76 3.71
CA LEU A 71 15.89 -33.22 3.83
C LEU A 71 15.53 -33.61 5.27
N LEU A 72 14.61 -34.56 5.41
CA LEU A 72 14.20 -35.12 6.69
C LEU A 72 14.72 -36.56 6.81
N GLU A 73 15.64 -36.76 7.76
CA GLU A 73 16.18 -38.05 8.16
C GLU A 73 15.83 -38.31 9.62
N ARG A 74 15.11 -39.40 9.90
CA ARG A 74 14.67 -39.79 11.25
C ARG A 74 14.68 -41.28 11.44
N ASP A 75 14.86 -41.70 12.70
CA ASP A 75 14.75 -43.09 13.13
C ASP A 75 15.65 -44.07 12.34
N GLY A 76 16.78 -43.58 11.82
CA GLY A 76 17.71 -44.36 11.00
C GLY A 76 17.48 -44.23 9.49
N ALA A 77 16.52 -43.42 9.04
CA ALA A 77 16.33 -43.11 7.63
C ALA A 77 17.53 -42.35 7.05
N ALA A 78 17.89 -42.67 5.81
CA ALA A 78 18.95 -41.99 5.08
C ALA A 78 18.56 -41.76 3.61
N GLY A 79 18.91 -40.60 3.07
CA GLY A 79 18.52 -40.23 1.72
C GLY A 79 19.22 -39.00 1.12
N SER A 80 18.65 -38.50 0.04
CA SER A 80 19.07 -37.24 -0.58
C SER A 80 17.86 -36.49 -1.15
N LEU A 81 17.99 -35.17 -1.21
CA LEU A 81 17.02 -34.26 -1.79
C LEU A 81 17.72 -33.40 -2.85
N ALA A 82 17.16 -33.39 -4.05
CA ALA A 82 17.61 -32.57 -5.17
C ALA A 82 16.41 -31.96 -5.89
N VAL A 83 16.68 -31.10 -6.87
CA VAL A 83 15.66 -30.55 -7.78
C VAL A 83 16.08 -30.90 -9.21
N ALA A 84 15.10 -31.27 -10.02
CA ALA A 84 15.29 -31.56 -11.44
C ALA A 84 14.22 -30.85 -12.28
N THR A 85 14.48 -30.77 -13.59
CA THR A 85 13.60 -30.13 -14.58
C THR A 85 13.28 -31.01 -15.77
N ASP A 86 13.77 -32.25 -15.78
CA ASP A 86 13.56 -33.21 -16.87
C ASP A 86 12.17 -33.84 -16.77
N ASP A 87 11.36 -33.72 -17.83
CA ASP A 87 9.96 -34.23 -17.86
C ASP A 87 9.12 -33.74 -16.64
N PRO A 88 8.95 -32.41 -16.51
CA PRO A 88 8.29 -31.81 -15.36
C PRO A 88 6.79 -32.09 -15.36
N LEU A 89 6.12 -31.79 -14.24
CA LEU A 89 4.66 -31.83 -14.17
C LEU A 89 4.03 -30.95 -15.25
N HIS A 90 4.57 -29.74 -15.43
CA HIS A 90 4.15 -28.80 -16.45
C HIS A 90 5.31 -27.84 -16.81
N PRO A 91 5.48 -27.46 -18.09
CA PRO A 91 6.59 -26.57 -18.49
C PRO A 91 6.48 -25.13 -17.94
N ALA A 92 5.33 -24.71 -17.42
CA ALA A 92 5.17 -23.40 -16.79
C ALA A 92 5.96 -23.28 -15.47
N ASN A 93 6.10 -24.40 -14.75
CA ASN A 93 6.84 -24.52 -13.49
C ASN A 93 7.70 -25.79 -13.59
N PRO A 94 8.89 -25.69 -14.21
CA PRO A 94 9.67 -26.87 -14.58
C PRO A 94 10.33 -27.58 -13.40
N HIS A 95 10.45 -26.95 -12.23
CA HIS A 95 11.17 -27.54 -11.10
C HIS A 95 10.31 -28.53 -10.32
N TYR A 96 10.90 -29.64 -9.91
CA TYR A 96 10.28 -30.57 -8.98
C TYR A 96 11.33 -31.21 -8.06
N ALA A 97 10.93 -31.60 -6.85
CA ALA A 97 11.82 -32.27 -5.91
C ALA A 97 12.04 -33.73 -6.28
N VAL A 98 13.29 -34.18 -6.20
CA VAL A 98 13.73 -35.58 -6.31
C VAL A 98 14.16 -36.05 -4.93
N LEU A 99 13.30 -36.82 -4.27
CA LEU A 99 13.58 -37.43 -2.97
C LEU A 99 14.04 -38.87 -3.16
N THR A 100 15.28 -39.16 -2.78
CA THR A 100 15.81 -40.52 -2.78
C THR A 100 15.90 -41.04 -1.35
N SER A 101 15.26 -42.16 -1.09
CA SER A 101 15.37 -42.91 0.16
C SER A 101 16.21 -44.16 -0.06
N THR A 102 17.20 -44.39 0.79
CA THR A 102 18.12 -45.54 0.69
C THR A 102 17.84 -46.63 1.73
N THR A 103 16.96 -46.35 2.68
CA THR A 103 16.66 -47.16 3.87
C THR A 103 15.19 -47.57 3.89
N VAL A 104 14.85 -48.60 4.69
CA VAL A 104 13.45 -49.07 4.79
C VAL A 104 12.57 -48.12 5.60
N GLU A 105 13.17 -47.37 6.51
CA GLU A 105 12.55 -46.37 7.37
C GLU A 105 11.95 -45.20 6.56
N GLY A 106 12.57 -44.86 5.42
CA GLY A 106 12.09 -43.83 4.51
C GLY A 106 12.61 -42.43 4.81
N ALA A 107 13.35 -41.83 3.86
CA ALA A 107 13.68 -40.40 3.92
C ALA A 107 12.46 -39.53 3.59
N GLY A 108 12.51 -38.26 4.00
CA GLY A 108 11.45 -37.30 3.73
C GLY A 108 11.98 -35.90 3.42
N LEU A 109 11.07 -34.95 3.39
CA LEU A 109 11.34 -33.52 3.31
C LEU A 109 10.41 -32.78 4.26
N ARG A 110 10.88 -31.64 4.79
CA ARG A 110 10.14 -30.77 5.70
C ARG A 110 10.05 -29.35 5.16
N ASN A 111 8.93 -28.68 5.44
CA ASN A 111 8.67 -27.28 5.10
C ASN A 111 8.14 -26.55 6.33
N GLU A 112 8.78 -25.44 6.68
CA GLU A 112 8.47 -24.64 7.88
C GLU A 112 7.40 -23.57 7.60
N GLY A 113 6.82 -23.52 6.38
CA GLY A 113 5.83 -22.50 5.98
C GLY A 113 6.40 -21.09 5.92
N PHE A 114 5.52 -20.10 6.05
CA PHE A 114 5.87 -18.67 6.06
C PHE A 114 6.25 -18.19 7.47
N ASP A 115 7.41 -18.64 7.96
CA ASP A 115 7.90 -18.48 9.34
C ASP A 115 7.07 -19.24 10.39
N GLY A 116 6.60 -20.43 10.04
CA GLY A 116 5.76 -21.28 10.86
C GLY A 116 4.43 -21.59 10.18
N ILE A 117 3.86 -22.75 10.48
CA ILE A 117 2.53 -23.18 10.04
C ILE A 117 1.57 -23.11 11.24
N PRO A 118 0.64 -22.15 11.29
CA PRO A 118 -0.36 -22.10 12.34
C PRO A 118 -1.43 -23.18 12.13
N VAL A 119 -1.64 -24.02 13.13
CA VAL A 119 -2.70 -25.04 13.16
C VAL A 119 -3.54 -24.97 14.42
N ARG A 120 -4.79 -25.44 14.33
CA ARG A 120 -5.77 -25.43 15.42
C ARG A 120 -6.27 -26.84 15.75
N ALA A 121 -6.43 -27.13 17.03
CA ALA A 121 -6.98 -28.40 17.48
C ALA A 121 -8.41 -28.61 16.93
N GLY A 122 -8.62 -29.76 16.29
CA GLY A 122 -9.89 -30.18 15.70
C GLY A 122 -10.14 -29.66 14.28
N GLU A 123 -9.33 -28.72 13.77
CA GLU A 123 -9.53 -28.17 12.42
C GLU A 123 -8.94 -29.11 11.33
N PRO A 124 -9.64 -29.28 10.19
CA PRO A 124 -9.16 -30.05 9.05
C PRO A 124 -8.33 -29.21 8.07
N TYR A 125 -7.26 -29.82 7.56
CA TYR A 125 -6.35 -29.26 6.58
C TYR A 125 -6.24 -30.20 5.37
N ASP A 126 -6.49 -29.66 4.18
CA ASP A 126 -6.30 -30.37 2.92
C ASP A 126 -4.81 -30.40 2.58
N VAL A 127 -4.22 -31.59 2.54
CA VAL A 127 -2.88 -31.81 2.02
C VAL A 127 -2.99 -32.36 0.60
N SER A 128 -2.26 -31.77 -0.35
CA SER A 128 -2.18 -32.31 -1.70
C SER A 128 -0.84 -32.04 -2.37
N LEU A 129 -0.53 -32.83 -3.38
CA LEU A 129 0.67 -32.70 -4.21
C LEU A 129 0.53 -33.52 -5.50
N PHE A 130 1.39 -33.28 -6.46
CA PHE A 130 1.65 -34.22 -7.55
C PHE A 130 2.87 -35.06 -7.21
N ALA A 131 2.76 -36.38 -7.44
CA ALA A 131 3.85 -37.30 -7.17
C ALA A 131 3.92 -38.43 -8.20
N ARG A 132 5.14 -38.91 -8.47
CA ARG A 132 5.41 -40.15 -9.21
C ARG A 132 6.57 -40.93 -8.61
N LEU A 133 6.50 -42.26 -8.71
CA LEU A 133 7.58 -43.18 -8.36
C LEU A 133 8.53 -43.31 -9.56
N ALA A 134 9.75 -42.78 -9.43
CA ALA A 134 10.76 -42.91 -10.48
C ALA A 134 11.42 -44.30 -10.41
N GLU A 135 11.84 -44.72 -9.21
CA GLU A 135 12.53 -46.00 -9.01
C GLU A 135 12.25 -46.59 -7.62
N GLY A 136 12.43 -47.91 -7.48
CA GLY A 136 12.36 -48.61 -6.20
C GLY A 136 10.97 -49.11 -5.81
N THR A 137 10.76 -49.29 -4.51
CA THR A 137 9.57 -49.96 -3.95
C THR A 137 8.93 -49.13 -2.85
N VAL A 138 8.98 -47.81 -2.95
CA VAL A 138 8.33 -46.91 -1.98
C VAL A 138 6.87 -47.30 -1.84
N GLY A 139 6.50 -47.74 -0.64
CA GLY A 139 5.20 -48.35 -0.39
C GLY A 139 4.10 -47.32 -0.16
N ARG A 140 4.44 -46.17 0.43
CA ARG A 140 3.50 -45.12 0.84
C ARG A 140 4.19 -43.76 0.89
N LEU A 141 3.39 -42.72 0.70
CA LEU A 141 3.74 -41.34 1.03
C LEU A 141 2.88 -40.89 2.19
N VAL A 142 3.50 -40.42 3.27
CA VAL A 142 2.82 -39.97 4.49
C VAL A 142 3.09 -38.49 4.68
N ALA A 143 2.02 -37.70 4.85
CA ALA A 143 2.10 -36.31 5.25
C ALA A 143 1.83 -36.18 6.74
N ARG A 144 2.59 -35.32 7.43
CA ARG A 144 2.36 -34.99 8.84
C ARG A 144 2.43 -33.50 9.08
N ILE A 145 1.56 -33.05 9.97
CA ILE A 145 1.70 -31.78 10.68
C ILE A 145 2.31 -32.13 12.04
N GLU A 146 3.41 -31.48 12.39
CA GLU A 146 4.13 -31.73 13.64
C GLU A 146 4.72 -30.44 14.22
N SER A 147 5.10 -30.48 15.49
CA SER A 147 5.82 -29.38 16.15
C SER A 147 7.13 -29.09 15.43
N ARG A 148 7.61 -27.85 15.54
CA ARG A 148 8.85 -27.37 14.90
C ARG A 148 10.08 -28.22 15.21
N ASP A 149 10.20 -28.72 16.42
CA ASP A 149 11.28 -29.64 16.82
C ASP A 149 11.09 -31.07 16.28
N GLY A 150 9.87 -31.45 15.91
CA GLY A 150 9.49 -32.78 15.46
C GLY A 150 9.22 -33.78 16.59
N GLU A 151 9.16 -33.32 17.84
CA GLU A 151 8.90 -34.19 19.01
C GLU A 151 7.42 -34.62 19.10
N ARG A 152 6.50 -33.83 18.54
CA ARG A 152 5.06 -34.10 18.59
C ARG A 152 4.43 -34.06 17.20
N VAL A 153 3.76 -35.14 16.82
CA VAL A 153 2.88 -35.17 15.64
C VAL A 153 1.51 -34.64 16.05
N HIS A 154 1.03 -33.62 15.36
CA HIS A 154 -0.30 -33.05 15.58
C HIS A 154 -1.34 -33.72 14.69
N GLY A 155 -0.97 -34.21 13.52
CA GLY A 155 -1.87 -34.98 12.66
C GLY A 155 -1.12 -35.60 11.50
N GLN A 156 -1.68 -36.64 10.88
CA GLN A 156 -1.08 -37.29 9.72
C GLN A 156 -2.11 -37.89 8.77
N ALA A 157 -1.72 -38.06 7.51
CA ALA A 157 -2.51 -38.75 6.50
C ALA A 157 -1.62 -39.52 5.51
N GLU A 158 -2.12 -40.65 5.01
CA GLU A 158 -1.51 -41.38 3.90
C GLU A 158 -2.06 -40.87 2.57
N LEU A 159 -1.17 -40.58 1.62
CA LEU A 159 -1.50 -40.02 0.30
C LEU A 159 -1.68 -41.10 -0.79
N GLY A 160 -1.72 -42.38 -0.39
CA GLY A 160 -1.92 -43.54 -1.25
C GLY A 160 -0.64 -44.06 -1.92
N PRO A 161 -0.75 -45.14 -2.72
CA PRO A 161 0.39 -45.73 -3.42
C PRO A 161 0.84 -44.85 -4.60
N LEU A 162 2.13 -44.90 -4.91
CA LEU A 162 2.73 -44.19 -6.04
C LEU A 162 2.90 -45.12 -7.24
N ASP A 163 2.87 -44.54 -8.44
CA ASP A 163 3.18 -45.23 -9.71
C ASP A 163 4.06 -44.32 -10.58
N GLY A 164 4.49 -44.80 -11.76
CA GLY A 164 5.45 -44.07 -12.61
C GLY A 164 4.92 -42.80 -13.29
N SER A 165 3.63 -42.46 -13.15
CA SER A 165 3.01 -41.29 -13.77
C SER A 165 2.76 -40.18 -12.75
N TRP A 166 2.90 -38.92 -13.18
CA TRP A 166 2.50 -37.78 -12.36
C TRP A 166 1.02 -37.88 -12.03
N ARG A 167 0.70 -37.99 -10.73
CA ARG A 167 -0.68 -38.00 -10.26
C ARG A 167 -0.84 -37.10 -9.06
N ARG A 168 -1.95 -36.36 -9.06
CA ARG A 168 -2.39 -35.64 -7.87
C ARG A 168 -2.77 -36.63 -6.77
N ARG A 169 -2.16 -36.48 -5.60
CA ARG A 169 -2.52 -37.16 -4.35
C ARG A 169 -3.07 -36.12 -3.40
N ALA A 170 -4.11 -36.48 -2.67
CA ALA A 170 -4.75 -35.58 -1.71
C ALA A 170 -5.31 -36.38 -0.53
N ALA A 171 -5.27 -35.78 0.65
CA ALA A 171 -5.87 -36.31 1.87
C ALA A 171 -6.23 -35.14 2.80
N VAL A 172 -6.91 -35.45 3.91
CA VAL A 172 -7.22 -34.47 4.96
C VAL A 172 -6.46 -34.86 6.21
N ILE A 173 -5.78 -33.89 6.82
CA ILE A 173 -5.16 -34.01 8.14
C ILE A 173 -6.01 -33.20 9.12
N THR A 174 -6.54 -33.84 10.15
CA THR A 174 -7.13 -33.13 11.29
C THR A 174 -6.05 -32.92 12.35
N SER A 175 -5.80 -31.67 12.75
CA SER A 175 -4.83 -31.40 13.81
C SER A 175 -5.40 -31.72 15.18
N GLU A 176 -4.66 -32.43 16.02
CA GLU A 176 -4.99 -32.77 17.41
C GLU A 176 -4.60 -31.67 18.40
N ALA A 177 -3.85 -30.65 17.95
CA ALA A 177 -3.35 -29.57 18.78
C ALA A 177 -3.46 -28.20 18.08
N THR A 178 -3.51 -27.16 18.89
CA THR A 178 -3.26 -25.79 18.43
C THR A 178 -1.76 -25.51 18.58
N ASP A 179 -1.10 -25.14 17.49
CA ASP A 179 0.33 -24.82 17.45
C ASP A 179 0.54 -23.67 16.45
N PRO A 180 1.04 -22.50 16.88
CA PRO A 180 1.26 -21.36 15.99
C PRO A 180 2.47 -21.54 15.05
N ASP A 181 3.33 -22.53 15.30
CA ASP A 181 4.65 -22.67 14.70
C ASP A 181 4.92 -24.14 14.31
N ALA A 182 3.89 -24.85 13.84
CA ALA A 182 4.05 -26.22 13.33
C ALA A 182 4.82 -26.23 11.99
N ARG A 183 5.08 -27.43 11.48
CA ARG A 183 5.63 -27.64 10.15
C ARG A 183 4.98 -28.81 9.42
N LEU A 184 5.13 -28.84 8.10
CA LEU A 184 4.71 -29.95 7.25
C LEU A 184 5.90 -30.88 7.00
N THR A 185 5.68 -32.18 7.09
CA THR A 185 6.63 -33.19 6.61
C THR A 185 5.97 -34.16 5.63
N LEU A 186 6.75 -34.62 4.65
CA LEU A 186 6.39 -35.66 3.71
C LEU A 186 7.44 -36.77 3.78
N THR A 187 7.03 -38.00 4.04
CA THR A 187 7.94 -39.16 4.15
C THR A 187 7.56 -40.25 3.15
N ALA A 188 8.53 -40.66 2.32
CA ALA A 188 8.40 -41.78 1.42
C ALA A 188 8.86 -43.06 2.14
N THR A 189 7.93 -43.97 2.49
CA THR A 189 8.28 -45.16 3.28
C THR A 189 8.86 -46.26 2.39
N GLY A 190 10.10 -46.66 2.67
CA GLY A 190 10.85 -47.66 1.92
C GLY A 190 11.92 -47.06 0.99
N PRO A 191 12.80 -47.90 0.41
CA PRO A 191 13.84 -47.45 -0.50
C PRO A 191 13.29 -47.15 -1.90
N GLY A 192 13.79 -46.09 -2.51
CA GLY A 192 13.43 -45.67 -3.87
C GLY A 192 13.47 -44.16 -4.05
N THR A 193 13.12 -43.74 -5.26
CA THR A 193 13.16 -42.33 -5.69
C THR A 193 11.76 -41.87 -6.05
N VAL A 194 11.31 -40.78 -5.42
CA VAL A 194 10.00 -40.16 -5.64
C VAL A 194 10.20 -38.75 -6.16
N HIS A 195 9.45 -38.37 -7.18
CA HIS A 195 9.37 -36.99 -7.63
C HIS A 195 8.12 -36.34 -7.05
N LEU A 196 8.23 -35.11 -6.57
CA LEU A 196 7.19 -34.36 -5.86
C LEU A 196 7.11 -32.93 -6.41
N ASP A 197 5.90 -32.43 -6.63
CA ASP A 197 5.66 -31.06 -7.10
C ASP A 197 4.30 -30.56 -6.58
N LEU A 198 4.14 -29.23 -6.52
CA LEU A 198 2.96 -28.49 -6.08
C LEU A 198 2.43 -29.01 -4.74
N VAL A 199 3.31 -29.06 -3.73
CA VAL A 199 2.96 -29.50 -2.39
C VAL A 199 2.18 -28.40 -1.68
N SER A 200 0.97 -28.71 -1.22
CA SER A 200 0.05 -27.75 -0.62
C SER A 200 -0.49 -28.27 0.69
N LEU A 201 -0.60 -27.38 1.67
CA LEU A 201 -1.34 -27.59 2.91
C LEU A 201 -2.27 -26.40 3.11
N PHE A 202 -3.56 -26.66 2.99
CA PHE A 202 -4.60 -25.62 2.99
C PHE A 202 -5.59 -25.82 4.14
N PRO A 203 -5.91 -24.80 4.94
CA PRO A 203 -7.01 -24.91 5.89
C PRO A 203 -8.34 -25.05 5.13
N GLN A 204 -9.27 -25.88 5.60
CA GLN A 204 -10.63 -25.91 5.02
C GLN A 204 -11.47 -24.70 5.48
N ASN A 205 -11.13 -24.09 6.61
CA ASN A 205 -11.79 -22.91 7.14
C ASN A 205 -11.23 -21.62 6.48
N THR A 206 -11.42 -21.49 5.17
CA THR A 206 -11.14 -20.27 4.42
C THR A 206 -12.31 -19.29 4.49
N PHE A 207 -12.06 -18.03 4.12
CA PHE A 207 -13.13 -17.04 3.99
C PHE A 207 -14.24 -17.57 3.07
N LYS A 208 -15.49 -17.57 3.56
CA LYS A 208 -16.67 -18.12 2.88
C LYS A 208 -16.55 -19.60 2.46
N GLY A 209 -15.58 -20.35 3.01
CA GLY A 209 -15.34 -21.76 2.66
C GLY A 209 -14.92 -21.96 1.21
N ARG A 210 -14.28 -20.96 0.58
CA ARG A 210 -13.81 -21.05 -0.81
C ARG A 210 -12.61 -22.01 -0.92
N PRO A 211 -12.62 -23.01 -1.83
CA PRO A 211 -11.43 -23.79 -2.13
C PRO A 211 -10.37 -22.89 -2.78
N ASN A 212 -9.08 -23.14 -2.51
CA ASN A 212 -7.99 -22.25 -2.94
C ASN A 212 -8.20 -20.79 -2.45
N GLY A 213 -8.95 -20.62 -1.36
CA GLY A 213 -9.49 -19.34 -0.93
C GLY A 213 -8.55 -18.56 -0.01
N LEU A 214 -9.17 -17.58 0.66
CA LEU A 214 -8.44 -16.58 1.43
C LEU A 214 -8.40 -16.91 2.91
N ARG A 215 -7.34 -16.42 3.54
CA ARG A 215 -7.12 -16.38 4.99
C ARG A 215 -8.28 -15.64 5.65
N ALA A 216 -9.05 -16.35 6.48
CA ALA A 216 -10.40 -15.94 6.86
C ALA A 216 -10.47 -14.61 7.61
N ASP A 217 -9.56 -14.34 8.54
CA ASP A 217 -9.58 -13.15 9.37
C ASP A 217 -9.05 -11.89 8.65
N LEU A 218 -8.02 -12.03 7.81
CA LEU A 218 -7.56 -10.95 6.92
C LEU A 218 -8.66 -10.57 5.92
N ALA A 219 -9.27 -11.56 5.27
CA ALA A 219 -10.37 -11.34 4.36
C ALA A 219 -11.58 -10.69 5.07
N GLN A 220 -11.87 -11.09 6.31
CA GLN A 220 -12.91 -10.47 7.13
C GLN A 220 -12.58 -9.02 7.48
N ALA A 221 -11.34 -8.71 7.86
CA ALA A 221 -10.93 -7.34 8.17
C ALA A 221 -11.10 -6.42 6.94
N ILE A 222 -10.82 -6.91 5.74
CA ILE A 222 -11.09 -6.19 4.48
C ILE A 222 -12.60 -6.08 4.23
N ALA A 223 -13.36 -7.15 4.39
CA ALA A 223 -14.82 -7.16 4.21
C ALA A 223 -15.53 -6.17 5.16
N ASP A 224 -15.02 -6.01 6.38
CA ASP A 224 -15.55 -5.09 7.40
C ASP A 224 -15.35 -3.61 7.05
N LEU A 225 -14.45 -3.28 6.10
CA LEU A 225 -14.40 -1.94 5.49
C LEU A 225 -15.61 -1.68 4.58
N LYS A 226 -16.30 -2.73 4.12
CA LYS A 226 -17.34 -2.70 3.07
C LYS A 226 -16.90 -1.92 1.83
N PRO A 227 -15.73 -2.25 1.24
CA PRO A 227 -15.22 -1.53 0.08
C PRO A 227 -16.19 -1.66 -1.09
N LYS A 228 -16.39 -0.57 -1.86
CA LYS A 228 -17.24 -0.58 -3.05
C LYS A 228 -16.58 -1.23 -4.25
N PHE A 229 -15.26 -1.23 -4.27
CA PHE A 229 -14.45 -1.88 -5.27
C PHE A 229 -13.13 -2.38 -4.66
N LEU A 230 -12.47 -3.29 -5.35
CA LEU A 230 -11.10 -3.73 -5.05
C LEU A 230 -10.22 -3.52 -6.28
N ARG A 231 -9.18 -2.70 -6.15
CA ARG A 231 -8.11 -2.53 -7.14
C ARG A 231 -7.05 -3.62 -6.94
N PHE A 232 -6.71 -4.37 -7.99
CA PHE A 232 -5.71 -5.46 -7.98
C PHE A 232 -5.19 -5.74 -9.40
N PRO A 233 -4.13 -6.54 -9.63
CA PRO A 233 -3.12 -6.95 -8.67
C PRO A 233 -2.24 -5.77 -8.22
N GLY A 234 -2.52 -4.55 -8.71
CA GLY A 234 -2.20 -3.29 -8.06
C GLY A 234 -0.73 -2.91 -8.03
N GLY A 235 -0.50 -1.60 -8.17
CA GLY A 235 0.78 -0.94 -8.03
C GLY A 235 1.85 -1.37 -9.02
N CYS A 236 3.10 -1.23 -8.58
CA CYS A 236 4.29 -1.56 -9.36
C CYS A 236 4.34 -3.05 -9.76
N LEU A 237 3.69 -3.93 -8.99
CA LEU A 237 3.61 -5.35 -9.26
C LEU A 237 3.03 -5.65 -10.65
N ALA A 238 1.95 -4.97 -11.04
CA ALA A 238 1.29 -5.22 -12.31
C ALA A 238 2.27 -5.06 -13.48
N HIS A 239 3.16 -4.07 -13.40
CA HIS A 239 4.14 -3.70 -14.41
C HIS A 239 5.41 -4.55 -14.45
N GLY A 240 5.73 -5.27 -13.37
CA GLY A 240 6.94 -6.08 -13.27
C GLY A 240 8.27 -5.29 -13.15
N GLN A 241 9.32 -6.04 -12.83
CA GLN A 241 10.72 -5.63 -12.74
C GLN A 241 11.38 -5.77 -14.12
N GLY A 242 10.99 -4.88 -15.04
CA GLY A 242 11.27 -5.03 -16.47
C GLY A 242 10.17 -5.82 -17.20
N LEU A 243 10.34 -6.03 -18.51
CA LEU A 243 9.32 -6.67 -19.34
C LEU A 243 9.13 -8.18 -19.07
N GLY A 244 10.16 -8.85 -18.54
CA GLY A 244 10.21 -10.31 -18.44
C GLY A 244 9.29 -10.94 -17.39
N ASN A 245 8.77 -10.16 -16.45
CA ASN A 245 7.87 -10.62 -15.38
C ASN A 245 6.66 -9.69 -15.17
N MET A 246 6.22 -9.00 -16.22
CA MET A 246 4.95 -8.26 -16.18
C MET A 246 3.82 -9.21 -15.76
N TYR A 247 2.86 -8.72 -14.97
CA TYR A 247 1.78 -9.54 -14.48
C TYR A 247 0.78 -9.87 -15.61
N ARG A 248 0.75 -11.13 -16.07
CA ARG A 248 -0.13 -11.62 -17.12
C ARG A 248 -1.34 -12.31 -16.51
N TRP A 249 -2.51 -11.67 -16.56
CA TRP A 249 -3.74 -12.21 -15.94
C TRP A 249 -4.06 -13.63 -16.43
N SER A 250 -3.81 -13.89 -17.71
CA SER A 250 -4.11 -15.16 -18.37
C SER A 250 -3.28 -16.33 -17.83
N GLU A 251 -2.13 -16.04 -17.22
CA GLU A 251 -1.25 -17.02 -16.56
C GLU A 251 -1.61 -17.26 -15.08
N THR A 252 -2.65 -16.59 -14.57
CA THR A 252 -3.09 -16.70 -13.16
C THR A 252 -4.42 -17.43 -12.98
N VAL A 253 -5.05 -17.86 -14.07
CA VAL A 253 -6.33 -18.59 -14.07
C VAL A 253 -6.11 -20.03 -14.52
N GLY A 254 -7.10 -20.90 -14.26
CA GLY A 254 -7.01 -22.32 -14.59
C GLY A 254 -6.30 -23.16 -13.51
N PRO A 255 -5.90 -24.40 -13.83
CA PRO A 255 -5.28 -25.32 -12.87
C PRO A 255 -3.97 -24.78 -12.31
N LEU A 256 -3.76 -24.91 -10.99
CA LEU A 256 -2.61 -24.33 -10.28
C LEU A 256 -1.23 -24.71 -10.86
N HIS A 257 -1.05 -25.95 -11.34
CA HIS A 257 0.22 -26.39 -11.92
C HIS A 257 0.53 -25.78 -13.29
N GLU A 258 -0.48 -25.21 -13.96
CA GLU A 258 -0.34 -24.52 -15.25
C GLU A 258 -0.10 -23.02 -15.07
N ARG A 259 -0.36 -22.46 -13.88
CA ARG A 259 -0.15 -21.03 -13.56
C ARG A 259 1.34 -20.74 -13.41
N ARG A 260 1.88 -19.79 -14.18
CA ARG A 260 3.32 -19.49 -14.18
C ARG A 260 3.70 -18.73 -12.91
N GLN A 261 4.51 -19.34 -12.05
CA GLN A 261 5.09 -18.66 -10.88
C GLN A 261 6.23 -17.74 -11.31
N GLN A 262 6.43 -16.65 -10.58
CA GLN A 262 7.49 -15.68 -10.88
C GLN A 262 7.86 -14.83 -9.68
N PHE A 263 9.05 -14.23 -9.74
CA PHE A 263 9.49 -13.20 -8.79
C PHE A 263 8.73 -11.89 -9.05
N ASN A 264 8.51 -11.10 -8.00
CA ASN A 264 7.94 -9.76 -8.10
C ASN A 264 9.00 -8.65 -7.92
N ILE A 265 8.59 -7.41 -8.17
CA ILE A 265 9.42 -6.21 -7.99
C ILE A 265 9.78 -5.93 -6.52
N TRP A 266 9.03 -6.49 -5.57
CA TRP A 266 9.26 -6.35 -4.12
C TRP A 266 10.21 -7.42 -3.54
N HIS A 267 10.94 -8.12 -4.41
CA HIS A 267 11.96 -9.11 -4.05
C HIS A 267 11.44 -10.30 -3.23
N TYR A 268 10.30 -10.84 -3.62
CA TYR A 268 9.86 -12.18 -3.22
C TYR A 268 9.08 -12.88 -4.35
N HIS A 269 8.73 -14.14 -4.11
CA HIS A 269 8.14 -15.02 -5.11
C HIS A 269 6.63 -15.03 -5.06
N GLN A 270 6.00 -15.15 -6.23
CA GLN A 270 4.55 -15.24 -6.40
C GLN A 270 4.17 -16.61 -6.91
N SER A 271 3.36 -17.32 -6.13
CA SER A 271 2.86 -18.65 -6.47
C SER A 271 1.75 -18.65 -7.51
N MET A 272 1.20 -17.47 -7.82
CA MET A 272 -0.03 -17.27 -8.60
C MET A 272 -1.23 -18.11 -8.11
N GLY A 273 -1.18 -18.55 -6.85
CA GLY A 273 -2.27 -19.23 -6.18
C GLY A 273 -3.47 -18.30 -5.93
N LEU A 274 -3.19 -17.06 -5.53
CA LEU A 274 -4.13 -15.95 -5.55
C LEU A 274 -4.01 -15.24 -6.91
N GLY A 275 -4.82 -15.69 -7.87
CA GLY A 275 -4.88 -15.15 -9.21
C GLY A 275 -6.17 -14.38 -9.48
N TYR A 276 -6.41 -14.05 -10.76
CA TYR A 276 -7.57 -13.27 -11.15
C TYR A 276 -8.90 -13.94 -10.76
N TYR A 277 -9.02 -15.26 -10.87
CA TYR A 277 -10.25 -15.94 -10.44
C TYR A 277 -10.55 -15.71 -8.95
N GLU A 278 -9.54 -15.84 -8.10
CA GLU A 278 -9.67 -15.67 -6.66
C GLU A 278 -9.93 -14.20 -6.27
N TYR A 279 -9.32 -13.21 -6.94
CA TYR A 279 -9.63 -11.79 -6.73
C TYR A 279 -11.07 -11.45 -7.10
N PHE A 280 -11.53 -11.88 -8.28
CA PHE A 280 -12.89 -11.64 -8.74
C PHE A 280 -13.93 -12.33 -7.85
N GLN A 281 -13.68 -13.57 -7.42
CA GLN A 281 -14.53 -14.26 -6.45
C GLN A 281 -14.57 -13.55 -5.10
N PHE A 282 -13.44 -13.02 -4.63
CA PHE A 282 -13.40 -12.25 -3.39
C PHE A 282 -14.21 -10.95 -3.48
N CYS A 283 -14.15 -10.27 -4.63
CA CYS A 283 -14.98 -9.10 -4.90
C CYS A 283 -16.47 -9.43 -4.76
N GLU A 284 -16.95 -10.52 -5.37
CA GLU A 284 -18.33 -10.99 -5.21
C GLU A 284 -18.68 -11.31 -3.74
N ASP A 285 -17.77 -12.00 -3.03
CA ASP A 285 -17.98 -12.44 -1.65
C ASP A 285 -18.15 -11.29 -0.65
N ILE A 286 -17.56 -10.12 -0.93
CA ILE A 286 -17.65 -8.92 -0.10
C ILE A 286 -18.58 -7.84 -0.68
N GLY A 287 -19.15 -8.07 -1.86
CA GLY A 287 -20.02 -7.12 -2.56
C GLY A 287 -19.28 -5.90 -3.13
N ALA A 288 -18.03 -6.08 -3.53
CA ALA A 288 -17.21 -5.08 -4.19
C ALA A 288 -17.17 -5.32 -5.71
N LYS A 289 -16.95 -4.26 -6.49
CA LYS A 289 -16.63 -4.36 -7.91
C LYS A 289 -15.14 -4.70 -8.12
N PRO A 290 -14.78 -5.58 -9.06
CA PRO A 290 -13.39 -5.80 -9.44
C PRO A 290 -12.87 -4.62 -10.27
N VAL A 291 -11.67 -4.12 -9.94
CA VAL A 291 -10.93 -3.11 -10.72
C VAL A 291 -9.54 -3.68 -11.04
N PRO A 292 -9.43 -4.58 -12.03
CA PRO A 292 -8.15 -5.11 -12.47
C PRO A 292 -7.28 -4.01 -13.11
N ILE A 293 -5.98 -4.04 -12.83
CA ILE A 293 -4.96 -3.19 -13.44
C ILE A 293 -4.10 -4.06 -14.36
N VAL A 294 -3.99 -3.65 -15.62
CA VAL A 294 -3.09 -4.25 -16.61
C VAL A 294 -1.98 -3.26 -16.97
N PRO A 295 -0.75 -3.71 -17.28
CA PRO A 295 0.28 -2.85 -17.84
C PRO A 295 -0.20 -2.04 -19.05
N ALA A 296 0.29 -0.81 -19.19
CA ALA A 296 0.01 0.02 -20.37
C ALA A 296 0.91 -0.34 -21.57
N GLY A 297 1.40 -1.59 -21.64
CA GLY A 297 2.41 -2.03 -22.61
C GLY A 297 3.82 -1.49 -22.32
N VAL A 298 4.07 -1.08 -21.08
CA VAL A 298 5.39 -0.69 -20.54
C VAL A 298 5.60 -1.36 -19.18
N CYS A 299 6.86 -1.57 -18.78
CA CYS A 299 7.20 -2.02 -17.43
C CYS A 299 7.42 -0.85 -16.47
N CYS A 300 7.59 -1.16 -15.17
CA CYS A 300 7.64 -0.15 -14.12
C CYS A 300 8.81 0.81 -14.30
N GLN A 301 8.57 2.12 -14.14
CA GLN A 301 9.60 3.15 -14.10
C GLN A 301 10.57 2.97 -12.92
N ASN A 302 10.10 2.35 -11.84
CA ASN A 302 10.92 1.99 -10.66
C ASN A 302 11.74 0.71 -10.87
N SER A 303 11.76 0.13 -12.08
CA SER A 303 12.51 -1.07 -12.40
C SER A 303 14.02 -0.88 -12.17
N ASP A 304 14.62 -1.67 -11.27
CA ASP A 304 16.06 -1.60 -10.97
C ASP A 304 16.95 -2.00 -12.16
N VAL A 305 16.37 -2.72 -13.13
CA VAL A 305 17.13 -3.32 -14.23
C VAL A 305 17.15 -2.40 -15.45
N THR A 306 16.05 -1.70 -15.72
CA THR A 306 15.80 -1.06 -17.02
C THR A 306 15.21 0.34 -16.96
N GLY A 307 14.62 0.77 -15.84
CA GLY A 307 13.64 1.86 -15.85
C GLY A 307 12.43 1.51 -16.73
N GLN A 308 11.62 2.51 -17.10
CA GLN A 308 10.47 2.27 -17.97
C GLN A 308 10.90 1.99 -19.41
N ILE A 309 10.55 0.80 -19.90
CA ILE A 309 10.68 0.43 -21.31
C ILE A 309 9.36 -0.13 -21.83
N GLY A 310 9.07 0.10 -23.11
CA GLY A 310 7.88 -0.42 -23.76
C GLY A 310 8.08 -1.82 -24.32
N LEU A 311 7.00 -2.58 -24.38
CA LEU A 311 6.94 -3.82 -25.13
C LEU A 311 7.42 -3.60 -26.58
N PRO A 312 8.13 -4.57 -27.17
CA PRO A 312 8.44 -4.58 -28.59
C PRO A 312 7.17 -4.38 -29.42
N ASP A 313 7.28 -3.68 -30.54
CA ASP A 313 6.12 -3.31 -31.36
C ASP A 313 5.38 -4.54 -31.89
N GLU A 314 6.14 -5.56 -32.27
CA GLU A 314 5.66 -6.85 -32.74
C GLU A 314 4.85 -7.66 -31.70
N GLU A 315 4.99 -7.35 -30.41
CA GLU A 315 4.26 -8.01 -29.33
C GLU A 315 2.95 -7.29 -28.96
N MET A 316 2.76 -6.06 -29.42
CA MET A 316 1.63 -5.22 -28.99
C MET A 316 0.28 -5.77 -29.43
N ASP A 317 0.16 -6.32 -30.64
CA ASP A 317 -1.11 -6.88 -31.12
C ASP A 317 -1.54 -8.08 -30.25
N ALA A 318 -0.58 -8.93 -29.87
CA ALA A 318 -0.83 -10.06 -28.99
C ALA A 318 -1.21 -9.58 -27.58
N TYR A 319 -0.58 -8.52 -27.09
CA TYR A 319 -0.89 -7.96 -25.78
C TYR A 319 -2.27 -7.29 -25.73
N VAL A 320 -2.64 -6.52 -26.76
CA VAL A 320 -3.98 -5.93 -26.90
C VAL A 320 -5.04 -7.04 -26.93
N ALA A 321 -4.79 -8.13 -27.67
CA ALA A 321 -5.70 -9.27 -27.69
C ALA A 321 -5.83 -9.95 -26.31
N GLU A 322 -4.76 -10.00 -25.51
CA GLU A 322 -4.83 -10.50 -24.13
C GLU A 322 -5.65 -9.58 -23.22
N VAL A 323 -5.56 -8.25 -23.39
CA VAL A 323 -6.40 -7.31 -22.62
C VAL A 323 -7.88 -7.46 -22.98
N LEU A 324 -8.22 -7.60 -24.27
CA LEU A 324 -9.60 -7.87 -24.69
C LEU A 324 -10.10 -9.23 -24.17
N ALA A 325 -9.21 -10.23 -24.14
CA ALA A 325 -9.52 -11.55 -23.59
C ALA A 325 -9.87 -11.51 -22.10
N LEU A 326 -9.31 -10.58 -21.31
CA LEU A 326 -9.69 -10.38 -19.91
C LEU A 326 -11.17 -9.98 -19.81
N VAL A 327 -11.61 -9.05 -20.67
CA VAL A 327 -13.00 -8.59 -20.68
C VAL A 327 -13.94 -9.72 -21.12
N GLU A 328 -13.59 -10.48 -22.17
CA GLU A 328 -14.35 -11.67 -22.59
C GLU A 328 -14.36 -12.76 -21.50
N TRP A 329 -13.26 -12.98 -20.80
CA TRP A 329 -13.20 -13.93 -19.70
C TRP A 329 -14.12 -13.53 -18.55
N ALA A 330 -14.12 -12.25 -18.16
CA ALA A 330 -14.93 -11.76 -17.06
C ALA A 330 -16.43 -11.70 -17.41
N ASN A 331 -16.78 -11.23 -18.62
CA ASN A 331 -18.15 -10.86 -18.99
C ASN A 331 -18.77 -11.71 -20.10
N GLY A 332 -17.97 -12.42 -20.88
CA GLY A 332 -18.41 -13.15 -22.07
C GLY A 332 -19.32 -14.34 -21.76
N PRO A 333 -20.12 -14.80 -22.75
CA PRO A 333 -21.01 -15.93 -22.59
C PRO A 333 -20.24 -17.25 -22.48
N VAL A 334 -20.86 -18.27 -21.89
CA VAL A 334 -20.20 -19.56 -21.60
C VAL A 334 -19.81 -20.37 -22.84
N ASP A 335 -20.29 -20.01 -24.03
CA ASP A 335 -19.94 -20.62 -25.32
C ASP A 335 -18.85 -19.87 -26.09
N SER A 336 -18.41 -18.72 -25.56
CA SER A 336 -17.21 -18.02 -26.02
C SER A 336 -15.94 -18.72 -25.53
N ARG A 337 -14.78 -18.42 -26.14
CA ARG A 337 -13.52 -19.10 -25.78
C ARG A 337 -13.17 -18.83 -24.32
N TRP A 338 -13.25 -17.57 -23.90
CA TRP A 338 -12.80 -17.17 -22.57
C TRP A 338 -13.90 -17.32 -21.51
N GLY A 339 -15.17 -17.11 -21.88
CA GLY A 339 -16.30 -17.41 -20.99
C GLY A 339 -16.43 -18.92 -20.67
N ALA A 340 -16.09 -19.81 -21.62
CA ALA A 340 -16.02 -21.25 -21.36
C ALA A 340 -14.94 -21.62 -20.32
N LEU A 341 -13.80 -20.92 -20.33
CA LEU A 341 -12.74 -21.12 -19.34
C LEU A 341 -13.22 -20.72 -17.93
N ARG A 342 -13.88 -19.56 -17.80
CA ARG A 342 -14.52 -19.12 -16.54
C ARG A 342 -15.56 -20.14 -16.06
N ALA A 343 -16.44 -20.60 -16.94
CA ALA A 343 -17.47 -21.59 -16.63
C ALA A 343 -16.86 -22.94 -16.20
N ALA A 344 -15.80 -23.40 -16.86
CA ALA A 344 -15.09 -24.64 -16.51
C ALA A 344 -14.39 -24.55 -15.14
N ALA A 345 -13.99 -23.36 -14.70
CA ALA A 345 -13.48 -23.11 -13.36
C ALA A 345 -14.58 -23.12 -12.27
N GLY A 346 -15.85 -23.30 -12.65
CA GLY A 346 -16.99 -23.40 -11.75
C GLY A 346 -17.83 -22.12 -11.64
N HIS A 347 -17.57 -21.11 -12.47
CA HIS A 347 -18.30 -19.84 -12.45
C HIS A 347 -18.88 -19.50 -13.83
N PRO A 348 -20.08 -20.02 -14.16
CA PRO A 348 -20.69 -19.80 -15.48
C PRO A 348 -21.22 -18.36 -15.66
N GLU A 349 -21.60 -17.69 -14.59
CA GLU A 349 -22.16 -16.33 -14.67
C GLU A 349 -21.07 -15.29 -14.95
N PRO A 350 -21.36 -14.19 -15.64
CA PRO A 350 -20.44 -13.06 -15.75
C PRO A 350 -20.09 -12.47 -14.37
N PHE A 351 -18.84 -12.05 -14.19
CA PHE A 351 -18.43 -11.30 -12.99
C PHE A 351 -18.91 -9.84 -12.97
N GLY A 352 -19.31 -9.30 -14.12
CA GLY A 352 -19.78 -7.91 -14.23
C GLY A 352 -18.65 -6.89 -14.12
N LEU A 353 -17.54 -7.11 -14.83
CA LEU A 353 -16.44 -6.16 -14.94
C LEU A 353 -16.95 -4.84 -15.56
N GLU A 354 -16.78 -3.73 -14.83
CA GLU A 354 -17.17 -2.37 -15.25
C GLU A 354 -15.97 -1.44 -15.48
N TYR A 355 -14.88 -1.64 -14.74
CA TYR A 355 -13.71 -0.78 -14.73
C TYR A 355 -12.45 -1.57 -15.12
N LEU A 356 -11.56 -0.97 -15.89
CA LEU A 356 -10.25 -1.54 -16.22
C LEU A 356 -9.19 -0.45 -16.10
N GLY A 357 -8.22 -0.64 -15.20
CA GLY A 357 -7.05 0.23 -15.13
C GLY A 357 -6.02 -0.18 -16.16
N VAL A 358 -5.51 0.78 -16.93
CA VAL A 358 -4.46 0.58 -17.92
C VAL A 358 -3.28 1.46 -17.53
N GLY A 359 -2.24 0.83 -16.98
CA GLY A 359 -1.10 1.52 -16.38
C GLY A 359 -1.26 1.81 -14.89
N ASN A 360 -0.17 2.28 -14.27
CA ASN A 360 -0.02 2.60 -12.85
C ASN A 360 1.21 3.50 -12.65
N GLU A 361 1.07 4.77 -12.24
CA GLU A 361 2.24 5.65 -12.01
C GLU A 361 3.24 5.80 -13.19
N ASP A 362 2.86 5.42 -14.42
CA ASP A 362 3.79 5.41 -15.55
C ASP A 362 4.35 6.82 -15.83
N SER A 363 5.63 6.90 -16.18
CA SER A 363 6.17 8.11 -16.80
C SER A 363 5.51 8.32 -18.16
N ILE A 364 5.06 9.55 -18.44
CA ILE A 364 4.23 9.92 -19.59
C ILE A 364 5.11 10.17 -20.83
N THR A 365 5.87 9.14 -21.20
CA THR A 365 6.76 9.12 -22.38
C THR A 365 5.96 9.03 -23.69
N ASP A 366 6.62 9.27 -24.83
CA ASP A 366 6.01 9.01 -26.14
C ASP A 366 5.64 7.53 -26.30
N THR A 367 6.52 6.62 -25.86
CA THR A 367 6.27 5.17 -25.88
C THR A 367 5.04 4.81 -25.05
N PHE A 368 4.93 5.29 -23.80
CA PHE A 368 3.74 5.04 -22.98
C PHE A 368 2.45 5.51 -23.68
N ARG A 369 2.43 6.76 -24.17
CA ARG A 369 1.25 7.34 -24.81
C ARG A 369 0.82 6.54 -26.04
N GLU A 370 1.78 6.08 -26.82
CA GLU A 370 1.55 5.26 -28.01
C GLU A 370 0.96 3.89 -27.63
N ARG A 371 1.57 3.19 -26.67
CA ARG A 371 1.18 1.85 -26.23
C ARG A 371 -0.17 1.85 -25.53
N PHE A 372 -0.39 2.80 -24.61
CA PHE A 372 -1.68 3.05 -23.96
C PHE A 372 -2.76 3.33 -25.01
N SER A 373 -2.47 4.14 -26.03
CA SER A 373 -3.47 4.50 -27.05
C SER A 373 -3.98 3.28 -27.81
N ARG A 374 -3.10 2.34 -28.19
CA ARG A 374 -3.53 1.08 -28.85
C ARG A 374 -4.48 0.26 -27.98
N ILE A 375 -4.17 0.13 -26.68
CA ILE A 375 -5.01 -0.61 -25.72
C ILE A 375 -6.35 0.11 -25.54
N HIS A 376 -6.32 1.41 -25.26
CA HIS A 376 -7.53 2.21 -25.04
C HIS A 376 -8.45 2.23 -26.26
N ASP A 377 -7.91 2.40 -27.48
CA ASP A 377 -8.71 2.39 -28.71
C ASP A 377 -9.35 1.02 -28.93
N ALA A 378 -8.61 -0.07 -28.73
CA ALA A 378 -9.13 -1.42 -28.88
C ALA A 378 -10.26 -1.73 -27.87
N VAL A 379 -10.08 -1.37 -26.59
CA VAL A 379 -11.11 -1.54 -25.56
C VAL A 379 -12.33 -0.68 -25.89
N ARG A 380 -12.15 0.58 -26.29
CA ARG A 380 -13.26 1.46 -26.66
C ARG A 380 -14.04 0.96 -27.88
N GLU A 381 -13.36 0.35 -28.85
CA GLU A 381 -13.99 -0.22 -30.05
C GLU A 381 -14.79 -1.48 -29.74
N HIS A 382 -14.22 -2.41 -28.96
CA HIS A 382 -14.81 -3.74 -28.75
C HIS A 382 -15.68 -3.83 -27.50
N HIS A 383 -15.39 -3.01 -26.49
CA HIS A 383 -16.01 -3.00 -25.16
C HIS A 383 -16.29 -1.57 -24.67
N PRO A 384 -17.11 -0.78 -25.40
CA PRO A 384 -17.43 0.59 -25.02
C PRO A 384 -18.18 0.71 -23.68
N GLU A 385 -18.68 -0.40 -23.12
CA GLU A 385 -19.27 -0.49 -21.79
C GLU A 385 -18.23 -0.42 -20.65
N ILE A 386 -16.95 -0.69 -20.93
CA ILE A 386 -15.88 -0.67 -19.92
C ILE A 386 -15.36 0.75 -19.73
N THR A 387 -15.33 1.19 -18.48
CA THR A 387 -14.69 2.44 -18.08
C THR A 387 -13.19 2.22 -17.92
N VAL A 388 -12.41 2.70 -18.89
CA VAL A 388 -10.95 2.69 -18.80
C VAL A 388 -10.48 3.78 -17.83
N ILE A 389 -9.65 3.39 -16.87
CA ILE A 389 -8.97 4.28 -15.94
C ILE A 389 -7.51 4.42 -16.43
N GLY A 390 -7.10 5.65 -16.75
CA GLY A 390 -5.68 5.95 -17.08
C GLY A 390 -4.91 6.50 -15.88
N THR A 391 -3.61 6.71 -16.02
CA THR A 391 -2.73 7.23 -14.96
C THR A 391 -2.32 8.70 -15.21
N LEU A 392 -2.10 9.46 -14.13
CA LEU A 392 -1.49 10.80 -14.16
C LEU A 392 0.01 10.79 -13.87
N GLY A 393 0.63 9.62 -13.78
CA GLY A 393 2.05 9.47 -13.45
C GLY A 393 2.31 9.35 -11.94
N PRO A 394 3.58 9.38 -11.52
CA PRO A 394 4.02 8.92 -10.20
C PRO A 394 3.83 9.94 -9.07
N ALA A 395 3.43 11.18 -9.38
CA ALA A 395 3.34 12.25 -8.41
C ALA A 395 2.14 13.16 -8.67
N THR A 396 1.74 13.92 -7.65
CA THR A 396 0.65 14.90 -7.73
C THR A 396 1.08 16.26 -8.29
N PHE A 397 2.25 16.33 -8.93
CA PHE A 397 2.87 17.53 -9.48
C PHE A 397 3.96 17.13 -10.49
N GLY A 398 4.49 18.10 -11.22
CA GLY A 398 5.63 17.89 -12.11
C GLY A 398 5.23 17.59 -13.57
N GLU A 399 6.24 17.32 -14.39
CA GLU A 399 6.11 17.16 -15.84
C GLU A 399 5.18 16.00 -16.21
N ASP A 400 5.33 14.84 -15.54
CA ASP A 400 4.48 13.68 -15.78
C ASP A 400 3.02 13.96 -15.40
N TRP A 401 2.77 14.66 -14.28
CA TRP A 401 1.41 15.02 -13.86
C TRP A 401 0.74 15.97 -14.85
N GLU A 402 1.46 16.99 -15.33
CA GLU A 402 0.94 17.93 -16.33
C GLU A 402 0.65 17.23 -17.67
N LYS A 403 1.59 16.38 -18.14
CA LYS A 403 1.41 15.59 -19.36
C LYS A 403 0.28 14.57 -19.23
N GLY A 404 0.15 13.93 -18.07
CA GLY A 404 -0.90 12.96 -17.78
C GLY A 404 -2.28 13.58 -17.91
N TRP A 405 -2.49 14.75 -17.30
CA TRP A 405 -3.74 15.50 -17.47
C TRP A 405 -3.99 15.93 -18.91
N ALA A 406 -2.97 16.43 -19.61
CA ALA A 406 -3.10 16.84 -21.01
C ALA A 406 -3.49 15.64 -21.90
N PHE A 407 -2.82 14.51 -21.72
CA PHE A 407 -3.07 13.28 -22.47
C PHE A 407 -4.45 12.70 -22.16
N ALA A 408 -4.87 12.68 -20.90
CA ALA A 408 -6.20 12.22 -20.52
C ALA A 408 -7.33 13.02 -21.17
N ARG A 409 -7.18 14.35 -21.24
CA ARG A 409 -8.12 15.22 -21.95
C ARG A 409 -8.10 14.97 -23.46
N GLU A 410 -6.91 14.83 -24.06
CA GLU A 410 -6.75 14.50 -25.48
C GLU A 410 -7.48 13.19 -25.83
N ARG A 411 -7.35 12.16 -24.99
CA ARG A 411 -7.93 10.84 -25.21
C ARG A 411 -9.39 10.71 -24.74
N ASN A 412 -9.92 11.74 -24.10
CA ASN A 412 -11.26 11.77 -23.50
C ASN A 412 -11.47 10.61 -22.50
N LEU A 413 -10.49 10.43 -21.60
CA LEU A 413 -10.61 9.41 -20.56
C LEU A 413 -11.73 9.78 -19.57
N PRO A 414 -12.58 8.81 -19.18
CA PRO A 414 -13.65 9.06 -18.22
C PRO A 414 -13.13 9.27 -16.80
N VAL A 415 -12.07 8.54 -16.43
CA VAL A 415 -11.46 8.53 -15.09
C VAL A 415 -9.93 8.48 -15.22
N VAL A 416 -9.24 9.22 -14.36
CA VAL A 416 -7.79 9.22 -14.23
C VAL A 416 -7.36 8.93 -12.80
N ASP A 417 -6.29 8.16 -12.64
CA ASP A 417 -5.71 7.73 -11.38
C ASP A 417 -4.58 8.67 -10.95
N GLU A 418 -4.66 9.15 -9.72
CA GLU A 418 -3.63 9.95 -9.04
C GLU A 418 -3.21 9.30 -7.74
N HIS A 419 -1.90 9.27 -7.49
CA HIS A 419 -1.32 8.70 -6.28
C HIS A 419 -0.81 9.80 -5.34
N SER A 420 -1.20 9.74 -4.07
CA SER A 420 -1.02 10.78 -3.06
C SER A 420 -0.49 10.20 -1.74
N TYR A 421 0.75 9.71 -1.74
CA TYR A 421 1.48 9.43 -0.50
C TYR A 421 2.09 10.72 0.06
N LYS A 422 1.48 11.26 1.11
CA LYS A 422 1.71 12.66 1.54
C LYS A 422 1.85 12.81 3.04
N SER A 423 2.50 13.87 3.49
CA SER A 423 2.54 14.19 4.92
C SER A 423 1.14 14.57 5.45
N PRO A 424 0.83 14.35 6.74
CA PRO A 424 -0.41 14.83 7.34
C PRO A 424 -0.60 16.34 7.13
N ARG A 425 0.49 17.12 7.19
CA ARG A 425 0.47 18.56 6.92
C ARG A 425 -0.04 18.86 5.52
N TRP A 426 0.50 18.19 4.50
CA TRP A 426 0.08 18.38 3.11
C TRP A 426 -1.40 18.08 2.92
N LEU A 427 -1.93 17.01 3.52
CA LEU A 427 -3.35 16.66 3.43
C LEU A 427 -4.27 17.77 3.98
N LEU A 428 -3.90 18.40 5.10
CA LEU A 428 -4.67 19.49 5.69
C LEU A 428 -4.64 20.76 4.81
N GLU A 429 -3.48 21.07 4.22
CA GLU A 429 -3.26 22.21 3.30
C GLU A 429 -3.95 21.98 1.95
N ASN A 430 -4.12 20.73 1.51
CA ASN A 430 -4.65 20.38 0.20
C ASN A 430 -6.10 19.88 0.23
N SER A 431 -6.79 19.99 1.37
CA SER A 431 -8.19 19.64 1.53
C SER A 431 -9.17 20.43 0.64
N ARG A 432 -8.73 21.55 0.06
CA ARG A 432 -9.54 22.37 -0.87
C ARG A 432 -9.10 22.26 -2.32
N ARG A 433 -8.12 21.41 -2.64
CA ARG A 433 -7.59 21.31 -4.02
C ARG A 433 -8.65 20.86 -5.03
N PHE A 434 -9.59 20.02 -4.60
CA PHE A 434 -10.68 19.51 -5.43
C PHE A 434 -11.72 20.58 -5.75
N ASP A 435 -11.86 21.59 -4.89
CA ASP A 435 -12.86 22.65 -5.02
C ASP A 435 -12.71 23.45 -6.32
N THR A 436 -11.50 23.50 -6.90
CA THR A 436 -11.20 24.26 -8.13
C THR A 436 -10.87 23.37 -9.33
N MET A 437 -10.98 22.05 -9.22
CA MET A 437 -10.73 21.15 -10.35
C MET A 437 -11.79 21.30 -11.46
N ASP A 438 -11.46 20.87 -12.67
CA ASP A 438 -12.39 20.90 -13.79
C ASP A 438 -13.52 19.87 -13.58
N ARG A 439 -14.78 20.28 -13.77
CA ARG A 439 -15.97 19.41 -13.65
C ARG A 439 -16.41 18.81 -14.99
N GLU A 440 -15.87 19.31 -16.09
CA GLU A 440 -16.22 18.85 -17.45
C GLU A 440 -15.17 17.88 -18.01
N GLY A 441 -14.04 17.72 -17.32
CA GLY A 441 -12.94 16.84 -17.71
C GLY A 441 -13.07 15.40 -17.15
N PRO A 442 -11.98 14.62 -17.24
CA PRO A 442 -11.90 13.30 -16.60
C PRO A 442 -12.15 13.41 -15.09
N HIS A 443 -12.90 12.44 -14.54
CA HIS A 443 -13.08 12.34 -13.09
C HIS A 443 -11.81 11.79 -12.44
N LEU A 444 -11.62 12.09 -11.16
CA LEU A 444 -10.47 11.64 -10.40
C LEU A 444 -10.77 10.32 -9.68
N TYR A 445 -9.89 9.35 -9.84
CA TYR A 445 -9.68 8.24 -8.94
C TYR A 445 -8.39 8.52 -8.14
N ILE A 446 -8.47 8.54 -6.82
CA ILE A 446 -7.26 8.60 -5.98
C ILE A 446 -6.89 7.15 -5.64
N GLY A 447 -6.22 6.46 -6.56
CA GLY A 447 -6.01 5.02 -6.51
C GLY A 447 -5.10 4.57 -5.40
N GLU A 448 -4.15 5.41 -5.03
CA GLU A 448 -3.33 5.23 -3.84
C GLU A 448 -3.26 6.54 -3.08
N TYR A 449 -3.66 6.52 -1.82
CA TYR A 449 -3.29 7.58 -0.90
C TYR A 449 -3.00 7.00 0.47
N GLY A 450 -2.14 7.69 1.19
CA GLY A 450 -1.81 7.37 2.56
C GLY A 450 -1.05 8.53 3.14
N SER A 451 -1.34 8.85 4.40
CA SER A 451 -0.41 9.69 5.13
C SER A 451 0.85 8.86 5.42
N TRP A 452 2.04 9.48 5.38
CA TRP A 452 3.30 8.81 5.72
C TRP A 452 3.41 8.36 7.19
N CYS A 453 2.30 8.24 7.93
CA CYS A 453 2.23 7.76 9.31
C CYS A 453 0.87 7.14 9.67
N ASN A 454 0.86 6.25 10.69
CA ASN A 454 -0.36 5.69 11.30
C ASN A 454 -0.52 6.11 12.76
N ASP A 455 -0.17 7.37 13.05
CA ASP A 455 -0.47 8.00 14.33
C ASP A 455 -1.80 8.77 14.27
N GLY A 456 -2.20 9.35 15.40
CA GLY A 456 -3.42 10.16 15.47
C GLY A 456 -3.42 11.36 14.51
N ARG A 457 -2.26 11.95 14.18
CA ARG A 457 -2.16 13.03 13.18
C ARG A 457 -2.50 12.52 11.79
N GLY A 458 -1.89 11.41 11.37
CA GLY A 458 -2.14 10.79 10.07
C GLY A 458 -3.61 10.42 9.89
N ALA A 459 -4.17 9.67 10.84
CA ALA A 459 -5.56 9.24 10.78
C ALA A 459 -6.55 10.42 10.70
N LEU A 460 -6.35 11.49 11.48
CA LEU A 460 -7.26 12.64 11.46
C LEU A 460 -7.07 13.52 10.22
N ALA A 461 -5.85 13.63 9.69
CA ALA A 461 -5.59 14.33 8.43
C ALA A 461 -6.24 13.60 7.25
N GLU A 462 -6.18 12.26 7.23
CA GLU A 462 -6.90 11.44 6.26
C GLU A 462 -8.42 11.56 6.40
N ALA A 463 -8.95 11.57 7.63
CA ALA A 463 -10.38 11.76 7.86
C ALA A 463 -10.89 13.07 7.23
N LEU A 464 -10.09 14.13 7.34
CA LEU A 464 -10.37 15.44 6.76
C LEU A 464 -10.22 15.44 5.23
N TYR A 465 -9.21 14.76 4.71
CA TYR A 465 -9.01 14.62 3.27
C TYR A 465 -10.12 13.81 2.60
N MET A 466 -10.64 12.77 3.27
CA MET A 466 -11.82 12.02 2.83
C MET A 466 -13.11 12.87 2.91
N ILE A 467 -13.24 13.76 3.89
CA ILE A 467 -14.31 14.79 3.88
C ILE A 467 -14.19 15.66 2.62
N ALA A 468 -12.97 16.03 2.21
CA ALA A 468 -12.76 16.81 0.99
C ALA A 468 -13.18 16.06 -0.29
N MET A 469 -12.89 14.76 -0.37
CA MET A 469 -13.35 13.89 -1.46
C MET A 469 -14.88 13.86 -1.51
N GLU A 470 -15.53 13.69 -0.36
CA GLU A 470 -17.00 13.65 -0.26
C GLU A 470 -17.67 14.98 -0.62
N ARG A 471 -17.08 16.12 -0.22
CA ARG A 471 -17.54 17.46 -0.65
C ARG A 471 -17.52 17.63 -2.16
N ASN A 472 -16.59 16.96 -2.84
CA ASN A 472 -16.31 17.06 -4.26
C ASN A 472 -16.57 15.73 -4.99
N GLY A 473 -17.62 14.99 -4.60
CA GLY A 473 -17.97 13.71 -5.21
C GLY A 473 -18.40 13.78 -6.68
N ASP A 474 -18.60 15.00 -7.20
CA ASP A 474 -18.73 15.31 -8.64
C ASP A 474 -17.41 15.20 -9.40
N VAL A 475 -16.28 15.38 -8.71
CA VAL A 475 -14.93 15.30 -9.30
C VAL A 475 -14.26 13.99 -8.90
N VAL A 476 -14.23 13.69 -7.60
CA VAL A 476 -13.61 12.48 -7.06
C VAL A 476 -14.62 11.34 -7.10
N ARG A 477 -14.41 10.39 -8.01
CA ARG A 477 -15.32 9.27 -8.24
C ARG A 477 -14.95 8.03 -7.43
N MET A 478 -13.68 7.83 -7.15
CA MET A 478 -13.13 6.64 -6.49
C MET A 478 -11.93 7.04 -5.63
N ALA A 479 -11.65 6.28 -4.58
CA ALA A 479 -10.48 6.44 -3.72
C ALA A 479 -10.18 5.14 -2.97
N SER A 480 -8.89 4.81 -2.82
CA SER A 480 -8.42 3.65 -2.04
C SER A 480 -7.14 3.96 -1.29
N TYR A 481 -7.12 3.63 0.01
CA TYR A 481 -5.91 3.72 0.83
C TYR A 481 -4.89 2.68 0.35
N ALA A 482 -3.60 3.04 0.37
CA ALA A 482 -2.52 2.09 0.13
C ALA A 482 -1.28 2.35 1.02
N PRO A 483 -0.47 1.32 1.28
CA PRO A 483 -0.75 -0.11 1.03
C PRO A 483 -1.69 -0.74 2.07
N LEU A 484 -2.31 -1.88 1.71
CA LEU A 484 -3.38 -2.46 2.53
C LEU A 484 -2.90 -3.36 3.66
N LEU A 485 -1.98 -4.30 3.37
CA LEU A 485 -1.56 -5.35 4.30
C LEU A 485 -0.05 -5.35 4.51
N ALA A 486 0.39 -5.59 5.75
CA ALA A 486 1.80 -5.84 6.06
C ALA A 486 2.02 -6.94 7.11
N LYS A 487 2.81 -7.96 6.74
CA LYS A 487 3.25 -9.02 7.66
C LYS A 487 4.40 -8.54 8.53
N ARG A 488 4.36 -8.88 9.83
CA ARG A 488 5.45 -8.64 10.77
C ARG A 488 6.74 -9.26 10.24
N ASP A 489 7.83 -8.50 10.35
CA ASP A 489 9.19 -8.85 9.92
C ASP A 489 9.40 -8.98 8.40
N HIS A 490 8.37 -8.74 7.58
CA HIS A 490 8.43 -8.79 6.11
C HIS A 490 7.87 -7.53 5.46
N THR A 491 8.37 -6.35 5.87
CA THR A 491 7.88 -5.06 5.38
C THR A 491 8.88 -4.36 4.46
N GLN A 492 8.57 -4.28 3.17
CA GLN A 492 9.29 -3.51 2.15
C GLN A 492 8.80 -2.06 2.06
N TRP A 493 7.51 -1.82 2.33
CA TRP A 493 6.92 -0.50 2.40
C TRP A 493 6.19 -0.31 3.72
N LEU A 494 6.25 0.91 4.25
CA LEU A 494 5.51 1.32 5.45
C LEU A 494 5.06 2.78 5.28
N PRO A 495 3.92 3.16 5.87
CA PRO A 495 3.06 2.32 6.71
C PRO A 495 1.85 1.73 5.95
N ASP A 496 1.00 0.92 6.60
CA ASP A 496 -0.05 0.10 5.97
C ASP A 496 -1.36 0.15 6.77
N LEU A 497 -2.48 -0.18 6.13
CA LEU A 497 -3.79 -0.09 6.77
C LEU A 497 -4.02 -1.18 7.83
N ILE A 498 -3.56 -2.41 7.55
CA ILE A 498 -3.75 -3.60 8.37
C ILE A 498 -2.40 -4.32 8.54
N TYR A 499 -2.02 -4.57 9.79
CA TYR A 499 -0.83 -5.34 10.12
C TYR A 499 -1.19 -6.75 10.57
N PHE A 500 -0.34 -7.74 10.32
CA PHE A 500 -0.61 -9.11 10.75
C PHE A 500 0.66 -9.93 11.04
N ASP A 501 0.50 -11.04 11.73
CA ASP A 501 1.46 -12.15 11.76
C ASP A 501 0.74 -13.46 11.41
N ASN A 502 1.36 -14.63 11.60
CA ASN A 502 0.73 -15.92 11.27
C ASN A 502 -0.54 -16.19 12.08
N THR A 503 -0.73 -15.48 13.21
CA THR A 503 -1.79 -15.76 14.17
C THR A 503 -2.67 -14.58 14.60
N HIS A 504 -2.35 -13.36 14.16
CA HIS A 504 -3.05 -12.16 14.57
C HIS A 504 -3.20 -11.18 13.41
N VAL A 505 -4.25 -10.37 13.48
CA VAL A 505 -4.52 -9.21 12.62
C VAL A 505 -4.78 -8.00 13.49
N TRP A 506 -4.16 -6.88 13.15
CA TRP A 506 -4.29 -5.60 13.85
C TRP A 506 -4.68 -4.50 12.87
N THR A 507 -5.85 -3.92 13.10
CA THR A 507 -6.33 -2.73 12.38
C THR A 507 -5.72 -1.46 12.97
N THR A 508 -5.40 -0.49 12.13
CA THR A 508 -4.80 0.80 12.54
C THR A 508 -5.85 1.87 12.86
N LEU A 509 -5.42 3.04 13.34
CA LEU A 509 -6.30 4.21 13.46
C LEU A 509 -6.87 4.63 12.10
N ASN A 510 -6.02 4.61 11.07
CA ASN A 510 -6.37 4.91 9.69
C ASN A 510 -7.45 3.92 9.19
N TYR A 511 -7.33 2.63 9.52
CA TYR A 511 -8.39 1.64 9.23
C TYR A 511 -9.75 2.05 9.80
N HIS A 512 -9.79 2.49 11.07
CA HIS A 512 -11.04 2.93 11.68
C HIS A 512 -11.60 4.18 11.03
N VAL A 513 -10.75 5.09 10.55
CA VAL A 513 -11.18 6.26 9.76
C VAL A 513 -11.77 5.85 8.42
N GLN A 514 -11.09 4.95 7.67
CA GLN A 514 -11.59 4.40 6.41
C GLN A 514 -12.95 3.73 6.61
N GLN A 515 -13.07 2.86 7.62
CA GLN A 515 -14.30 2.17 7.98
C GLN A 515 -15.43 3.15 8.36
N MET A 516 -15.14 4.14 9.19
CA MET A 516 -16.14 5.14 9.60
C MET A 516 -16.66 5.95 8.40
N HIS A 517 -15.84 6.26 7.41
CA HIS A 517 -16.30 6.89 6.17
C HIS A 517 -17.13 5.93 5.32
N SER A 518 -16.59 4.76 5.00
CA SER A 518 -17.24 3.77 4.13
C SER A 518 -18.62 3.34 4.66
N LEU A 519 -18.73 3.00 5.95
CA LEU A 519 -19.98 2.59 6.59
C LEU A 519 -21.02 3.72 6.70
N ASN A 520 -20.61 4.98 6.51
CA ASN A 520 -21.46 6.16 6.62
C ASN A 520 -21.43 6.98 5.31
N SER A 521 -21.34 6.30 4.17
CA SER A 521 -21.39 6.90 2.84
C SER A 521 -22.82 7.33 2.46
N GLY A 522 -22.94 8.21 1.47
CA GLY A 522 -24.21 8.61 0.87
C GLY A 522 -24.05 8.82 -0.64
N ASP A 523 -25.16 9.02 -1.33
CA ASP A 523 -25.21 9.22 -2.79
C ASP A 523 -25.26 10.70 -3.20
N THR A 524 -25.41 11.61 -2.24
CA THR A 524 -25.57 13.03 -2.50
C THR A 524 -24.87 13.88 -1.43
N SER A 525 -23.95 14.74 -1.83
CA SER A 525 -23.32 15.78 -1.00
C SER A 525 -24.30 16.95 -0.80
N LEU A 526 -24.58 17.30 0.44
CA LEU A 526 -25.50 18.39 0.78
C LEU A 526 -24.72 19.68 1.07
N PRO A 527 -25.26 20.87 0.70
CA PRO A 527 -24.64 22.13 1.05
C PRO A 527 -24.51 22.31 2.56
N VAL A 528 -23.29 22.58 3.01
CA VAL A 528 -22.96 22.88 4.42
C VAL A 528 -22.41 24.28 4.54
N ARG A 529 -22.94 25.05 5.48
CA ARG A 529 -22.35 26.32 5.92
C ARG A 529 -21.82 26.17 7.34
N VAL A 530 -20.53 26.43 7.51
CA VAL A 530 -19.86 26.43 8.82
C VAL A 530 -19.49 27.86 9.19
N THR A 531 -19.86 28.30 10.40
CA THR A 531 -19.46 29.61 10.95
C THR A 531 -18.87 29.46 12.34
N GLY A 532 -17.85 30.26 12.68
CA GLY A 532 -17.22 30.23 14.01
C GLY A 532 -16.25 29.07 14.23
N ALA A 533 -15.97 28.25 13.21
CA ALA A 533 -15.02 27.15 13.31
C ALA A 533 -13.59 27.65 13.61
N PRO A 534 -12.77 26.87 14.33
CA PRO A 534 -11.35 27.16 14.50
C PRO A 534 -10.65 27.30 13.16
N GLN A 535 -9.72 28.24 13.07
CA GLN A 535 -8.83 28.44 11.92
C GLN A 535 -7.40 28.50 12.44
N VAL A 536 -6.45 28.05 11.63
CA VAL A 536 -5.02 28.23 11.91
C VAL A 536 -4.51 29.33 10.98
N PRO A 537 -3.75 30.32 11.50
CA PRO A 537 -3.16 31.34 10.65
C PRO A 537 -2.10 30.75 9.72
N ALA A 538 -1.89 31.39 8.57
CA ALA A 538 -0.82 31.07 7.64
C ALA A 538 0.53 30.91 8.36
N VAL A 539 1.31 29.92 7.93
CA VAL A 539 2.67 29.69 8.44
C VAL A 539 3.49 30.96 8.25
N GLN A 540 4.06 31.46 9.34
CA GLN A 540 4.93 32.64 9.29
C GLN A 540 6.32 32.21 8.83
N VAL A 541 6.88 32.91 7.84
CA VAL A 541 8.27 32.76 7.43
C VAL A 541 9.15 33.29 8.56
N SER A 542 10.07 32.44 9.06
CA SER A 542 11.04 32.84 10.09
C SER A 542 11.95 33.94 9.53
N ASP A 543 12.39 34.86 10.39
CA ASP A 543 13.45 35.84 10.09
C ASP A 543 14.82 35.39 10.63
N ARG A 544 14.89 34.16 11.16
CA ARG A 544 16.07 33.55 11.77
C ARG A 544 16.21 32.11 11.32
N HIS A 545 17.39 31.76 10.81
CA HIS A 545 17.62 30.47 10.18
C HIS A 545 18.90 29.83 10.70
N ASP A 546 18.77 28.55 11.05
CA ASP A 546 19.88 27.68 11.39
C ASP A 546 20.28 26.86 10.16
N ILE A 547 21.54 26.41 10.10
CA ILE A 547 22.05 25.54 9.04
C ILE A 547 22.64 24.30 9.69
N ARG A 548 22.23 23.11 9.24
CA ARG A 548 22.83 21.85 9.64
C ARG A 548 23.34 21.10 8.43
N ILE A 549 24.53 20.53 8.56
CA ILE A 549 25.14 19.70 7.53
C ILE A 549 25.38 18.30 8.09
N GLY A 550 25.13 17.27 7.29
CA GLY A 550 25.28 15.90 7.73
C GLY A 550 25.12 14.91 6.59
N THR A 551 24.92 13.65 6.95
CA THR A 551 24.79 12.51 6.03
C THR A 551 23.76 11.51 6.56
N GLY A 552 23.52 10.43 5.82
CA GLY A 552 22.93 9.21 6.41
C GLY A 552 23.81 8.64 7.52
N PRO A 553 23.24 7.88 8.49
CA PRO A 553 23.99 7.37 9.65
C PRO A 553 25.22 6.53 9.28
N ASP A 554 25.13 5.75 8.20
CA ASP A 554 26.18 4.86 7.71
C ASP A 554 27.00 5.44 6.54
N THR A 555 26.95 6.76 6.33
CA THR A 555 27.68 7.45 5.26
C THR A 555 28.65 8.46 5.85
N ARG A 556 29.94 8.32 5.55
CA ARG A 556 30.95 9.27 6.01
C ARG A 556 31.19 10.35 4.96
N ALA A 557 31.21 11.61 5.39
CA ALA A 557 31.55 12.73 4.53
C ALA A 557 32.47 13.72 5.23
N GLU A 558 33.04 14.61 4.43
CA GLU A 558 33.82 15.76 4.83
C GLU A 558 33.16 17.04 4.29
N PHE A 559 33.07 18.06 5.14
CA PHE A 559 32.54 19.38 4.80
C PHE A 559 33.56 20.48 5.10
N THR A 560 33.68 21.46 4.21
CA THR A 560 34.55 22.63 4.38
C THR A 560 34.01 23.85 3.63
N GLY A 561 34.59 25.03 3.87
CA GLY A 561 34.33 26.23 3.09
C GLY A 561 32.89 26.73 3.17
N VAL A 562 32.28 26.69 4.36
CA VAL A 562 30.91 27.18 4.55
C VAL A 562 30.87 28.70 4.45
N LEU A 563 30.03 29.22 3.54
CA LEU A 563 29.72 30.64 3.43
C LEU A 563 28.22 30.84 3.67
N CYS A 564 27.83 31.91 4.37
CA CYS A 564 26.42 32.27 4.54
C CYS A 564 26.22 33.79 4.63
N GLY A 565 25.05 34.27 4.24
CA GLY A 565 24.70 35.70 4.32
C GLY A 565 23.39 36.05 3.59
N PRO A 566 22.99 37.33 3.62
CA PRO A 566 21.82 37.81 2.88
C PRO A 566 21.92 37.52 1.39
N LEU A 567 20.78 37.20 0.76
CA LEU A 567 20.75 36.92 -0.67
C LEU A 567 21.04 38.22 -1.46
N GLY A 568 21.97 38.16 -2.41
CA GLY A 568 22.39 39.30 -3.22
C GLY A 568 23.56 40.11 -2.65
N GLU A 569 24.01 39.79 -1.43
CA GLU A 569 25.23 40.34 -0.82
C GLU A 569 26.39 39.34 -0.88
N GLN A 570 27.61 39.80 -0.60
CA GLN A 570 28.77 38.91 -0.50
C GLN A 570 28.66 38.07 0.79
N ALA A 571 28.49 36.76 0.65
CA ALA A 571 28.43 35.83 1.78
C ALA A 571 29.74 35.83 2.58
N ALA A 572 29.63 35.75 3.90
CA ALA A 572 30.77 35.70 4.82
C ALA A 572 31.12 34.25 5.18
N PRO A 573 32.39 33.95 5.48
CA PRO A 573 32.76 32.65 6.06
C PRO A 573 32.02 32.40 7.38
N ALA A 574 31.49 31.19 7.54
CA ALA A 574 30.88 30.78 8.79
C ALA A 574 31.93 30.66 9.92
N PRO A 575 31.51 30.69 11.19
CA PRO A 575 32.41 30.44 12.32
C PRO A 575 33.08 29.06 12.23
N ASP A 576 34.24 28.95 12.86
CA ASP A 576 35.00 27.71 13.04
C ASP A 576 34.11 26.54 13.47
N PHE A 577 34.25 25.37 12.83
CA PHE A 577 33.39 24.20 13.09
C PHE A 577 33.43 23.71 14.53
N ARG A 578 34.48 24.02 15.30
CA ARG A 578 34.55 23.71 16.74
C ARG A 578 33.55 24.51 17.57
N ASN A 579 32.97 25.56 17.01
CA ASN A 579 31.93 26.38 17.64
C ASN A 579 30.51 25.95 17.22
N TRP A 580 30.36 24.95 16.36
CA TRP A 580 29.06 24.42 15.95
C TRP A 580 28.58 23.37 16.95
N GLU A 581 27.27 23.24 17.09
CA GLU A 581 26.68 22.22 17.95
C GLU A 581 26.70 20.86 17.24
N MET A 582 27.35 19.86 17.84
CA MET A 582 27.38 18.50 17.31
C MET A 582 26.08 17.78 17.67
N GLN A 583 25.34 17.32 16.66
CA GLN A 583 24.14 16.49 16.83
C GLN A 583 24.52 15.00 16.95
N ASP A 584 23.55 14.08 16.90
CA ASP A 584 23.67 12.62 17.13
C ASP A 584 24.57 11.82 16.15
N GLY A 585 25.54 12.44 15.49
CA GLY A 585 26.49 11.81 14.58
C GLY A 585 27.90 11.60 15.15
N THR A 586 28.76 10.98 14.35
CA THR A 586 30.17 10.68 14.70
C THR A 586 31.13 11.73 14.12
N TRP A 587 30.97 12.98 14.51
CA TRP A 587 31.66 14.11 13.87
C TRP A 587 32.93 14.54 14.60
N GLU A 588 34.00 14.67 13.84
CA GLU A 588 35.25 15.33 14.23
C GLU A 588 35.37 16.64 13.47
N ALA A 589 35.59 17.74 14.20
CA ALA A 589 35.82 19.05 13.62
C ALA A 589 37.23 19.55 13.93
N ASN A 590 37.91 20.03 12.89
CA ASN A 590 39.02 20.94 13.04
C ASN A 590 38.54 22.37 12.71
N GLY A 591 39.44 23.36 12.72
CA GLY A 591 39.04 24.74 12.52
C GLY A 591 38.29 25.03 11.20
N GLU A 592 38.59 24.28 10.14
CA GLU A 592 38.14 24.55 8.76
C GLU A 592 37.28 23.42 8.16
N THR A 593 37.32 22.23 8.74
CA THR A 593 36.70 21.02 8.21
C THR A 593 35.97 20.26 9.32
N ALA A 594 34.79 19.72 8.98
CA ALA A 594 34.09 18.71 9.78
C ALA A 594 33.99 17.40 8.99
N ALA A 595 34.31 16.26 9.61
CA ALA A 595 34.22 14.94 8.99
C ALA A 595 33.55 13.93 9.92
N GLY A 596 32.67 13.09 9.39
CA GLY A 596 31.89 12.16 10.21
C GLY A 596 30.68 11.58 9.48
N SER A 597 29.78 10.93 10.24
CA SER A 597 28.52 10.39 9.73
C SER A 597 27.30 10.79 10.58
N GLY A 598 26.11 10.76 9.99
CA GLY A 598 24.84 11.06 10.67
C GLY A 598 24.47 12.54 10.69
N ALA A 599 23.67 12.95 11.68
CA ALA A 599 22.98 14.25 11.72
C ALA A 599 23.87 15.49 11.60
N GLY A 600 25.10 15.43 12.13
CA GLY A 600 26.16 16.41 11.87
C GLY A 600 26.05 17.79 12.49
N PRO A 601 27.03 18.65 12.23
CA PRO A 601 27.17 19.96 12.88
C PRO A 601 26.01 20.91 12.55
N LEU A 602 25.53 21.61 13.58
CA LEU A 602 24.48 22.62 13.52
C LEU A 602 25.06 24.02 13.84
N LEU A 603 24.91 24.96 12.91
CA LEU A 603 25.14 26.38 13.12
C LEU A 603 23.81 27.06 13.45
N MET A 604 23.65 27.45 14.72
CA MET A 604 22.50 28.24 15.17
C MET A 604 22.64 29.72 14.78
N ASP A 605 21.51 30.38 14.48
CA ASP A 605 21.45 31.79 14.08
C ASP A 605 22.38 32.11 12.90
N ALA A 606 22.51 31.17 11.96
CA ALA A 606 23.45 31.25 10.86
C ALA A 606 23.20 32.48 9.98
N VAL A 607 21.92 32.77 9.70
CA VAL A 607 21.51 33.95 8.92
C VAL A 607 20.20 34.53 9.44
N ARG A 608 20.01 35.83 9.22
CA ARG A 608 18.79 36.59 9.53
C ARG A 608 18.18 37.22 8.28
N GLY A 609 16.88 37.46 8.34
CA GLY A 609 16.07 37.97 7.23
C GLY A 609 15.43 36.84 6.43
N THR A 610 14.41 37.17 5.64
CA THR A 610 13.62 36.21 4.86
C THR A 610 14.27 35.76 3.56
N SER A 611 15.41 36.36 3.19
CA SER A 611 16.11 36.08 1.94
C SER A 611 17.62 35.92 2.21
N TYR A 612 18.14 34.72 2.04
CA TYR A 612 19.53 34.38 2.35
C TYR A 612 20.09 33.29 1.45
N ALA A 613 21.42 33.11 1.47
CA ALA A 613 22.09 32.00 0.82
C ALA A 613 23.15 31.40 1.73
N PHE A 614 23.42 30.11 1.53
CA PHE A 614 24.61 29.47 2.06
C PHE A 614 25.21 28.49 1.05
N SER A 615 26.51 28.26 1.16
CA SER A 615 27.22 27.27 0.38
C SER A 615 28.16 26.45 1.26
N VAL A 616 28.41 25.22 0.87
CA VAL A 616 29.35 24.31 1.53
C VAL A 616 30.02 23.43 0.48
N ARG A 617 31.32 23.15 0.67
CA ARG A 617 32.01 22.11 -0.10
C ARG A 617 31.86 20.79 0.62
N ALA A 618 31.41 19.76 -0.08
CA ALA A 618 31.13 18.44 0.50
C ALA A 618 31.85 17.34 -0.29
N ARG A 619 32.39 16.34 0.40
CA ARG A 619 32.98 15.15 -0.20
C ARG A 619 32.55 13.90 0.53
N LYS A 620 31.90 12.99 -0.18
CA LYS A 620 31.56 11.66 0.35
C LYS A 620 32.83 10.82 0.40
N ALA A 621 33.09 10.18 1.52
CA ALA A 621 34.21 9.25 1.66
C ALA A 621 33.78 7.82 1.32
N ASP A 622 32.75 7.31 2.00
CA ASP A 622 32.17 5.98 1.83
C ASP A 622 30.71 5.94 2.32
N GLY A 623 30.04 4.80 2.13
CA GLY A 623 28.67 4.54 2.59
C GLY A 623 27.60 4.55 1.50
N PRO A 624 26.37 4.13 1.84
CA PRO A 624 25.29 3.92 0.88
C PRO A 624 24.53 5.18 0.46
N GLU A 625 24.59 6.27 1.24
CA GLU A 625 23.85 7.52 0.98
C GLU A 625 24.84 8.65 0.61
N GLY A 626 24.36 9.89 0.53
CA GLY A 626 25.18 11.08 0.32
C GLY A 626 24.99 12.14 1.41
N PHE A 627 24.77 13.39 1.02
CA PHE A 627 24.74 14.55 1.91
C PHE A 627 23.31 14.94 2.29
N VAL A 628 23.15 15.53 3.47
CA VAL A 628 21.90 16.12 3.95
C VAL A 628 22.18 17.54 4.45
N LEU A 629 21.63 18.54 3.77
CA LEU A 629 21.69 19.94 4.19
C LEU A 629 20.33 20.37 4.72
N CYS A 630 20.23 20.79 5.98
CA CYS A 630 18.98 21.28 6.57
C CYS A 630 19.04 22.77 6.86
N PHE A 631 17.94 23.46 6.64
CA PHE A 631 17.83 24.91 6.76
C PHE A 631 16.37 25.33 7.04
N THR A 632 16.16 26.55 7.54
CA THR A 632 14.84 27.09 7.90
C THR A 632 14.04 26.18 8.85
N GLY A 633 14.31 26.33 10.15
CA GLY A 633 14.00 25.31 11.15
C GLY A 633 14.95 24.13 10.97
N THR A 634 15.61 23.68 12.04
CA THR A 634 16.57 22.55 11.96
C THR A 634 16.23 21.45 12.95
N THR A 635 15.07 21.55 13.59
CA THR A 635 14.56 20.55 14.52
C THR A 635 14.15 19.26 13.79
N SER A 636 14.05 18.16 14.53
CA SER A 636 13.49 16.91 14.01
C SER A 636 12.07 17.09 13.48
N GLU A 637 11.30 18.00 14.09
CA GLU A 637 9.90 18.24 13.76
C GLU A 637 9.69 19.20 12.61
N ARG A 638 10.57 20.20 12.45
CA ARG A 638 10.41 21.29 11.48
C ARG A 638 11.72 21.70 10.86
N ARG A 639 11.82 21.50 9.53
CA ARG A 639 12.97 21.91 8.71
C ARG A 639 12.67 21.84 7.22
N TYR A 640 13.45 22.54 6.41
CA TYR A 640 13.72 22.11 5.03
C TYR A 640 14.96 21.22 5.03
N GLN A 641 15.00 20.25 4.13
CA GLN A 641 16.17 19.42 3.92
C GLN A 641 16.39 19.16 2.42
N TRP A 642 17.61 19.39 1.96
CA TRP A 642 18.07 18.99 0.64
C TRP A 642 18.95 17.75 0.78
N ARG A 643 18.48 16.64 0.22
CA ARG A 643 19.15 15.34 0.25
C ARG A 643 19.79 15.09 -1.10
N LEU A 644 21.10 14.81 -1.10
CA LEU A 644 21.86 14.49 -2.30
C LEU A 644 22.35 13.06 -2.20
N GLY A 645 22.07 12.23 -3.21
CA GLY A 645 22.45 10.82 -3.19
C GLY A 645 21.73 10.03 -2.10
N GLY A 646 20.42 10.23 -1.97
CA GLY A 646 19.58 9.39 -1.13
C GLY A 646 19.03 8.16 -1.86
N TRP A 647 18.29 7.31 -1.14
CA TRP A 647 17.70 6.06 -1.68
C TRP A 647 18.79 5.15 -2.26
N GLY A 648 19.80 4.81 -1.43
CA GLY A 648 20.94 4.02 -1.88
C GLY A 648 21.77 4.74 -2.94
N ASN A 649 21.89 6.07 -2.82
CA ASN A 649 22.63 6.94 -3.75
C ASN A 649 22.05 7.01 -5.18
N ARG A 650 20.73 6.91 -5.31
CA ARG A 650 20.03 6.93 -6.61
C ARG A 650 19.42 8.27 -6.98
N ALA A 651 19.11 9.12 -5.99
CA ALA A 651 18.38 10.36 -6.25
C ALA A 651 18.78 11.53 -5.36
N THR A 652 18.48 12.73 -5.83
CA THR A 652 18.62 14.01 -5.13
C THR A 652 17.26 14.70 -5.10
N TRP A 653 16.84 15.21 -3.93
CA TRP A 653 15.53 15.84 -3.77
C TRP A 653 15.48 16.87 -2.64
N LEU A 654 14.56 17.83 -2.76
CA LEU A 654 14.25 18.85 -1.76
C LEU A 654 12.94 18.51 -1.05
N GLN A 655 12.99 18.54 0.28
CA GLN A 655 11.87 18.24 1.16
C GLN A 655 11.62 19.33 2.17
N ARG A 656 10.34 19.47 2.54
CA ARG A 656 9.92 20.09 3.79
C ARG A 656 9.62 19.00 4.81
N VAL A 657 9.88 19.27 6.08
CA VAL A 657 9.51 18.38 7.19
C VAL A 657 8.62 19.17 8.14
N ASP A 658 7.43 18.64 8.38
CA ASP A 658 6.48 19.18 9.35
C ASP A 658 6.02 18.06 10.29
N ASP A 659 6.05 18.36 11.58
CA ASP A 659 5.66 17.44 12.66
C ASP A 659 6.37 16.07 12.52
N GLY A 660 7.65 16.12 12.08
CA GLY A 660 8.53 14.97 11.93
C GLY A 660 8.41 14.23 10.59
N VAL A 661 7.45 14.59 9.74
CA VAL A 661 7.14 13.89 8.49
C VAL A 661 7.61 14.72 7.29
N GLY A 662 8.39 14.09 6.40
CA GLY A 662 8.90 14.72 5.18
C GLY A 662 7.89 14.74 4.03
N GLU A 663 7.92 15.79 3.24
CA GLU A 663 7.11 16.00 2.03
C GLU A 663 8.01 16.54 0.91
N ASP A 664 8.03 15.84 -0.22
CA ASP A 664 8.78 16.27 -1.40
C ASP A 664 8.16 17.55 -1.95
N LEU A 665 8.99 18.59 -2.12
CA LEU A 665 8.54 19.89 -2.64
C LEU A 665 8.61 19.97 -4.17
N GLY A 666 9.36 19.08 -4.81
CA GLY A 666 9.52 19.03 -6.26
C GLY A 666 10.04 17.67 -6.71
N GLU A 667 10.26 17.54 -8.02
CA GLU A 667 10.67 16.27 -8.62
C GLU A 667 12.04 15.83 -8.11
N ARG A 668 12.21 14.52 -7.98
CA ARG A 668 13.50 13.93 -7.64
C ARG A 668 14.37 13.91 -8.90
N VAL A 669 15.61 14.36 -8.77
CA VAL A 669 16.63 14.21 -9.80
C VAL A 669 17.29 12.85 -9.61
N LEU A 670 17.18 11.94 -10.60
CA LEU A 670 17.69 10.57 -10.54
C LEU A 670 19.21 10.49 -10.70
N GLU A 671 19.93 11.15 -9.80
CA GLU A 671 21.38 11.17 -9.76
C GLU A 671 21.92 11.08 -8.32
N GLY A 672 22.99 10.30 -8.17
CA GLY A 672 23.74 10.15 -6.92
C GLY A 672 24.92 11.12 -6.77
N VAL A 673 25.73 10.86 -5.74
CA VAL A 673 27.04 11.51 -5.52
C VAL A 673 28.17 10.49 -5.57
N GLU A 674 29.32 10.89 -6.09
CA GLU A 674 30.53 10.08 -6.24
C GLU A 674 31.39 10.16 -4.97
N SER A 675 31.87 9.00 -4.51
CA SER A 675 32.84 8.95 -3.43
C SER A 675 34.19 9.54 -3.88
N GLY A 676 34.81 10.35 -3.01
CA GLY A 676 36.10 10.98 -3.23
C GLY A 676 36.05 12.30 -4.03
N ARG A 677 34.92 12.63 -4.66
CA ARG A 677 34.72 13.89 -5.39
C ARG A 677 34.27 15.01 -4.46
N TRP A 678 34.85 16.19 -4.63
CA TRP A 678 34.35 17.42 -4.01
C TRP A 678 33.19 18.00 -4.83
N TYR A 679 32.13 18.38 -4.13
CA TYR A 679 30.97 19.07 -4.66
C TYR A 679 30.87 20.46 -4.04
N ASP A 680 30.57 21.46 -4.86
CA ASP A 680 30.23 22.81 -4.40
C ASP A 680 28.70 22.92 -4.32
N LEU A 681 28.15 22.88 -3.11
CA LEU A 681 26.72 22.87 -2.85
C LEU A 681 26.27 24.27 -2.40
N ARG A 682 25.20 24.80 -2.98
CA ARG A 682 24.63 26.10 -2.61
C ARG A 682 23.11 26.03 -2.50
N VAL A 683 22.58 26.65 -1.47
CA VAL A 683 21.14 26.82 -1.26
C VAL A 683 20.84 28.31 -1.16
N GLU A 684 19.82 28.76 -1.88
CA GLU A 684 19.25 30.09 -1.77
C GLU A 684 17.81 29.98 -1.30
N VAL A 685 17.43 30.81 -0.36
CA VAL A 685 16.08 30.94 0.15
C VAL A 685 15.65 32.40 -0.06
N ASP A 686 14.52 32.61 -0.71
CA ASP A 686 13.91 33.92 -0.93
C ASP A 686 12.42 33.82 -0.57
N GLY A 687 12.09 34.15 0.68
CA GLY A 687 10.76 33.89 1.23
C GLY A 687 10.45 32.39 1.28
N LEU A 688 9.52 31.95 0.43
CA LEU A 688 9.13 30.54 0.27
C LEU A 688 9.77 29.86 -0.94
N ARG A 689 10.52 30.61 -1.75
CA ARG A 689 11.24 30.04 -2.89
C ARG A 689 12.60 29.53 -2.45
N VAL A 690 12.89 28.27 -2.80
CA VAL A 690 14.14 27.60 -2.50
C VAL A 690 14.80 27.18 -3.80
N ARG A 691 16.06 27.57 -3.97
CA ARG A 691 16.90 27.15 -5.10
C ARG A 691 18.11 26.39 -4.61
N CYS A 692 18.36 25.23 -5.18
CA CYS A 692 19.48 24.38 -4.82
C CYS A 692 20.39 24.15 -6.01
N PHE A 693 21.69 24.36 -5.81
CA PHE A 693 22.71 24.28 -6.85
C PHE A 693 23.80 23.30 -6.46
N ARG A 694 24.22 22.47 -7.42
CA ARG A 694 25.35 21.55 -7.31
C ARG A 694 26.36 21.89 -8.40
N ASP A 695 27.59 22.22 -8.01
CA ASP A 695 28.67 22.60 -8.93
C ASP A 695 28.29 23.78 -9.86
N GLY A 696 27.46 24.70 -9.35
CA GLY A 696 26.95 25.85 -10.09
C GLY A 696 25.73 25.58 -10.98
N GLU A 697 25.33 24.31 -11.16
CA GLU A 697 24.13 23.91 -11.88
C GLU A 697 22.91 23.98 -10.97
N LEU A 698 21.81 24.57 -11.44
CA LEU A 698 20.53 24.63 -10.73
C LEU A 698 19.83 23.27 -10.84
N LEU A 699 19.64 22.58 -9.72
CA LEU A 699 18.94 21.30 -9.69
C LEU A 699 17.49 21.44 -9.28
N HIS A 700 17.19 22.31 -8.32
CA HIS A 700 15.83 22.52 -7.84
C HIS A 700 15.54 24.01 -7.74
N ASP A 701 14.36 24.41 -8.21
CA ASP A 701 13.81 25.75 -8.09
C ASP A 701 12.33 25.61 -7.76
N VAL A 702 12.02 25.70 -6.48
CA VAL A 702 10.68 25.40 -5.96
C VAL A 702 10.16 26.55 -5.14
N GLU A 703 8.91 26.93 -5.38
CA GLU A 703 8.15 27.80 -4.49
C GLU A 703 7.25 26.94 -3.60
N ASP A 704 7.51 26.92 -2.30
CA ASP A 704 6.71 26.18 -1.32
C ASP A 704 5.39 26.91 -1.04
N VAL A 705 4.41 26.72 -1.93
CA VAL A 705 3.07 27.28 -1.79
C VAL A 705 2.34 26.58 -0.65
N ARG A 706 2.02 27.33 0.42
CA ARG A 706 1.33 26.81 1.61
C ARG A 706 -0.07 27.40 1.75
N PRO A 707 -1.12 26.72 1.26
CA PRO A 707 -2.48 27.06 1.63
C PRO A 707 -2.69 27.00 3.15
N ASP A 708 -3.65 27.76 3.66
CA ASP A 708 -4.03 27.65 5.08
C ASP A 708 -4.57 26.25 5.38
N PRO A 709 -3.99 25.51 6.35
CA PRO A 709 -4.44 24.16 6.65
C PRO A 709 -5.86 24.17 7.24
N GLU A 710 -6.75 23.35 6.69
CA GLU A 710 -8.06 23.12 7.26
C GLU A 710 -7.92 22.22 8.49
N VAL A 711 -8.24 22.74 9.68
CA VAL A 711 -8.15 21.99 10.96
C VAL A 711 -9.49 21.56 11.54
N PHE A 712 -10.57 22.03 10.91
CA PHE A 712 -11.93 21.71 11.27
C PHE A 712 -12.74 21.61 9.98
N ALA A 713 -13.04 20.39 9.55
CA ALA A 713 -13.75 20.13 8.31
C ALA A 713 -15.09 19.45 8.57
N VAL A 714 -16.05 19.73 7.69
CA VAL A 714 -17.40 19.19 7.75
C VAL A 714 -17.87 18.79 6.35
N SER A 715 -18.42 17.59 6.23
CA SER A 715 -19.30 17.20 5.12
C SER A 715 -20.67 16.81 5.66
N ALA A 716 -21.67 16.88 4.78
CA ALA A 716 -22.97 16.28 5.03
C ALA A 716 -23.41 15.55 3.76
N VAL A 717 -23.86 14.30 3.90
CA VAL A 717 -24.36 13.50 2.79
C VAL A 717 -25.76 12.98 3.07
N ARG A 718 -26.51 12.77 1.99
CA ARG A 718 -27.75 12.02 2.00
C ARG A 718 -27.47 10.59 1.53
N ASP A 719 -27.95 9.63 2.30
CA ASP A 719 -28.11 8.24 1.90
C ASP A 719 -29.59 8.09 1.53
N SER A 720 -29.90 8.17 0.22
CA SER A 720 -31.29 8.22 -0.22
C SER A 720 -32.00 6.88 -0.03
N ASP A 721 -31.26 5.77 -0.07
CA ASP A 721 -31.78 4.43 0.18
C ASP A 721 -32.23 4.25 1.64
N ALA A 722 -31.42 4.72 2.60
CA ALA A 722 -31.79 4.69 4.02
C ALA A 722 -32.71 5.84 4.44
N GLY A 723 -32.77 6.93 3.65
CA GLY A 723 -33.47 8.17 4.00
C GLY A 723 -32.74 8.99 5.06
N ASP A 724 -31.42 8.82 5.18
CA ASP A 724 -30.60 9.42 6.22
C ASP A 724 -29.83 10.65 5.73
N VAL A 725 -29.63 11.61 6.65
CA VAL A 725 -28.60 12.63 6.53
C VAL A 725 -27.48 12.29 7.51
N ILE A 726 -26.26 12.26 7.00
CA ILE A 726 -25.05 11.90 7.73
C ILE A 726 -24.13 13.12 7.71
N VAL A 727 -23.77 13.64 8.89
CA VAL A 727 -22.80 14.73 9.04
C VAL A 727 -21.51 14.16 9.60
N LYS A 728 -20.39 14.47 8.94
CA LYS A 728 -19.05 14.08 9.37
C LYS A 728 -18.26 15.32 9.75
N ILE A 729 -17.59 15.28 10.90
CA ILE A 729 -16.84 16.40 11.46
C ILE A 729 -15.47 15.90 11.92
N ALA A 730 -14.40 16.45 11.35
CA ALA A 730 -13.04 16.24 11.81
C ALA A 730 -12.56 17.49 12.58
N ASN A 731 -12.03 17.30 13.79
CA ASN A 731 -11.40 18.35 14.60
C ASN A 731 -9.95 17.95 14.92
N THR A 732 -8.99 18.55 14.23
CA THR A 732 -7.56 18.29 14.47
C THR A 732 -6.95 19.26 15.50
N THR A 733 -7.77 20.07 16.15
CA THR A 733 -7.29 21.03 17.17
C THR A 733 -7.17 20.41 18.55
N SER A 734 -6.35 21.03 19.40
CA SER A 734 -6.14 20.63 20.80
C SER A 734 -7.29 21.01 21.74
N ARG A 735 -8.36 21.62 21.23
CA ARG A 735 -9.50 22.08 22.03
C ARG A 735 -10.79 21.42 21.56
N PRO A 736 -11.71 21.10 22.48
CA PRO A 736 -13.06 20.72 22.08
C PRO A 736 -13.76 21.90 21.40
N VAL A 737 -14.57 21.60 20.39
CA VAL A 737 -15.36 22.58 19.64
C VAL A 737 -16.85 22.32 19.91
N PRO A 738 -17.55 23.22 20.62
CA PRO A 738 -19.00 23.17 20.74
C PRO A 738 -19.64 23.50 19.38
N VAL A 739 -20.38 22.55 18.81
CA VAL A 739 -21.03 22.67 17.50
C VAL A 739 -22.54 22.70 17.68
N ARG A 740 -23.20 23.74 17.20
CA ARG A 740 -24.66 23.79 17.05
C ARG A 740 -25.05 23.35 15.64
N LEU A 741 -25.74 22.22 15.55
CA LEU A 741 -26.28 21.66 14.31
C LEU A 741 -27.62 22.31 13.95
N ARG A 742 -27.78 22.70 12.69
CA ARG A 742 -29.05 23.20 12.13
C ARG A 742 -29.36 22.49 10.82
N MET A 743 -30.40 21.66 10.82
CA MET A 743 -30.91 21.03 9.61
C MET A 743 -32.01 21.91 9.02
N SER A 744 -31.69 22.63 7.95
CA SER A 744 -32.64 23.50 7.25
C SER A 744 -33.53 22.63 6.37
N GLY A 745 -34.83 22.54 6.66
CA GLY A 745 -35.79 21.81 5.82
C GLY A 745 -36.52 20.65 6.47
N ALA A 746 -36.05 20.13 7.60
CA ALA A 746 -36.83 19.19 8.40
C ALA A 746 -37.90 19.97 9.17
N GLU A 747 -39.17 19.82 8.77
CA GLU A 747 -40.30 20.23 9.61
C GLU A 747 -40.37 19.30 10.84
N GLY A 748 -39.52 19.55 11.82
CA GLY A 748 -39.40 18.73 13.02
C GLY A 748 -37.98 18.81 13.59
N VAL A 749 -37.86 19.06 14.89
CA VAL A 749 -36.58 18.98 15.59
C VAL A 749 -36.12 17.52 15.52
N ALA A 750 -34.97 17.25 14.89
CA ALA A 750 -34.34 15.94 14.97
C ALA A 750 -34.29 15.52 16.45
N THR A 751 -34.93 14.42 16.81
CA THR A 751 -35.08 13.96 18.21
C THR A 751 -33.79 13.34 18.76
N GLY A 752 -32.70 13.41 17.99
CA GLY A 752 -31.35 13.01 18.32
C GLY A 752 -30.61 12.42 17.11
N TYR A 753 -29.30 12.21 17.24
CA TYR A 753 -28.45 11.59 16.22
C TYR A 753 -27.78 10.34 16.78
N ALA A 754 -27.66 9.29 15.99
CA ALA A 754 -26.66 8.26 16.29
C ALA A 754 -25.28 8.86 16.05
N ARG A 755 -24.38 8.77 17.04
CA ARG A 755 -23.05 9.36 16.96
C ARG A 755 -21.99 8.27 17.08
N THR A 756 -21.02 8.32 16.19
CA THR A 756 -19.79 7.54 16.28
C THR A 756 -18.62 8.51 16.36
N THR A 757 -17.78 8.41 17.38
CA THR A 757 -16.64 9.30 17.58
C THR A 757 -15.36 8.50 17.81
N LEU A 758 -14.33 8.75 17.02
CA LEU A 758 -12.95 8.37 17.29
C LEU A 758 -12.23 9.58 17.92
N THR A 759 -11.63 9.41 19.09
CA THR A 759 -10.81 10.44 19.75
C THR A 759 -9.45 9.84 20.08
N VAL A 760 -8.37 10.51 19.65
CA VAL A 760 -7.02 9.95 19.74
C VAL A 760 -5.99 11.05 19.94
N ALA A 761 -4.95 10.80 20.73
CA ALA A 761 -3.85 11.75 20.85
C ALA A 761 -3.06 11.82 19.52
N PRO A 762 -2.55 13.00 19.10
CA PRO A 762 -1.89 13.17 17.81
C PRO A 762 -0.72 12.21 17.56
N ASP A 763 0.05 11.92 18.59
CA ASP A 763 1.24 11.07 18.58
C ASP A 763 0.96 9.61 18.95
N ALA A 764 -0.29 9.26 19.31
CA ALA A 764 -0.64 7.89 19.61
C ALA A 764 -0.60 7.04 18.34
N THR A 765 0.19 5.98 18.37
CA THR A 765 0.35 5.03 17.26
C THR A 765 0.54 3.62 17.80
N SER A 766 0.24 2.64 16.96
CA SER A 766 0.49 1.23 17.24
C SER A 766 0.77 0.54 15.91
N ARG A 767 1.91 -0.14 15.83
CA ARG A 767 2.29 -0.99 14.72
C ARG A 767 2.42 -2.41 15.24
N PHE A 768 1.83 -3.39 14.54
CA PHE A 768 1.78 -4.79 14.97
C PHE A 768 1.20 -4.97 16.39
N GLY A 769 0.17 -4.19 16.71
CA GLY A 769 -0.56 -4.25 17.97
C GLY A 769 -1.91 -3.54 17.85
N PRO A 770 -2.81 -3.66 18.85
CA PRO A 770 -4.12 -3.01 18.81
C PRO A 770 -4.03 -1.51 18.59
N ALA A 771 -4.97 -0.93 17.84
CA ALA A 771 -5.07 0.52 17.70
C ALA A 771 -5.20 1.19 19.09
N PRO A 772 -4.53 2.32 19.33
CA PRO A 772 -4.54 3.00 20.63
C PRO A 772 -5.91 3.61 20.98
N ALA A 773 -6.83 3.67 20.03
CA ALA A 773 -8.22 4.09 20.21
C ALA A 773 -9.13 3.37 19.20
N ALA A 774 -10.40 3.20 19.57
CA ALA A 774 -11.44 2.66 18.71
C ALA A 774 -12.65 3.61 18.67
N PRO A 775 -13.48 3.57 17.61
CA PRO A 775 -14.70 4.37 17.53
C PRO A 775 -15.68 4.04 18.68
N VAL A 776 -16.24 5.09 19.30
CA VAL A 776 -17.25 4.97 20.36
C VAL A 776 -18.61 5.35 19.81
N HIS A 777 -19.62 4.50 20.06
CA HIS A 777 -20.99 4.73 19.63
C HIS A 777 -21.88 5.22 20.78
N ASP A 778 -22.59 6.31 20.56
CA ASP A 778 -23.60 6.82 21.48
C ASP A 778 -24.76 7.51 20.75
N ARG A 779 -25.62 8.22 21.50
CA ARG A 779 -26.73 9.00 20.96
C ARG A 779 -26.64 10.44 21.45
N LEU A 780 -26.63 11.38 20.51
CA LEU A 780 -26.70 12.80 20.78
C LEU A 780 -28.17 13.22 20.92
N THR A 781 -28.55 13.83 22.05
CA THR A 781 -29.89 14.43 22.23
C THR A 781 -29.84 15.95 22.03
N GLY A 782 -30.64 16.47 21.11
CA GLY A 782 -30.69 17.89 20.79
C GLY A 782 -29.68 18.31 19.72
N THR A 783 -29.45 19.62 19.61
CA THR A 783 -28.70 20.23 18.50
C THR A 783 -27.26 20.61 18.85
N LEU A 784 -26.86 20.54 20.13
CA LEU A 784 -25.51 20.92 20.57
C LEU A 784 -24.63 19.68 20.69
N CYS A 785 -23.65 19.55 19.81
CA CYS A 785 -22.65 18.49 19.82
C CYS A 785 -21.31 19.03 20.33
N ALA A 786 -20.77 18.46 21.41
CA ALA A 786 -19.38 18.69 21.76
C ALA A 786 -18.51 17.79 20.87
N VAL A 787 -17.70 18.39 19.99
CA VAL A 787 -16.70 17.67 19.19
C VAL A 787 -15.38 17.68 19.96
N PRO A 788 -14.88 16.52 20.46
CA PRO A 788 -13.67 16.47 21.28
C PRO A 788 -12.41 17.00 20.55
N PRO A 789 -11.35 17.40 21.27
CA PRO A 789 -10.06 17.65 20.63
C PRO A 789 -9.57 16.38 19.92
N TYR A 790 -8.86 16.54 18.81
CA TYR A 790 -8.27 15.43 18.04
C TYR A 790 -9.27 14.27 17.81
N SER A 791 -10.35 14.57 17.10
CA SER A 791 -11.44 13.62 16.90
C SER A 791 -12.03 13.63 15.50
N PHE A 792 -12.58 12.48 15.12
CA PHE A 792 -13.46 12.32 13.98
C PHE A 792 -14.82 11.85 14.46
N THR A 793 -15.86 12.63 14.15
CA THR A 793 -17.23 12.41 14.62
C THR A 793 -18.20 12.29 13.45
N VAL A 794 -19.00 11.23 13.44
CA VAL A 794 -20.07 10.99 12.47
C VAL A 794 -21.41 11.04 13.18
N LEU A 795 -22.38 11.74 12.61
CA LEU A 795 -23.74 11.93 13.13
C LEU A 795 -24.77 11.51 12.08
N ARG A 796 -25.68 10.60 12.42
CA ARG A 796 -26.73 10.08 11.51
C ARG A 796 -28.13 10.36 12.06
N THR A 797 -29.06 10.83 11.21
CA THR A 797 -30.39 11.32 11.62
C THR A 797 -31.41 10.24 12.01
N ASP A 798 -31.44 9.07 11.36
CA ASP A 798 -32.39 7.99 11.69
C ASP A 798 -31.63 6.75 12.20
N ALA A 799 -32.03 6.29 13.38
CA ALA A 799 -31.43 5.15 14.08
C ALA A 799 -32.33 3.90 13.98
N ARG A 800 -33.20 3.79 12.97
CA ARG A 800 -34.00 2.57 12.77
C ARG A 800 -33.17 1.33 12.41
N HIS A 801 -31.87 1.46 12.11
CA HIS A 801 -31.01 0.32 11.72
C HIS A 801 -29.75 0.07 12.57
N SER A 802 -29.37 0.92 13.53
CA SER A 802 -28.05 0.80 14.20
C SER A 802 -28.03 -0.05 15.49
N MET A 803 -29.15 -0.62 15.94
CA MET A 803 -29.20 -1.45 17.17
C MET A 803 -29.28 -2.98 16.93
N ARG A 804 -28.76 -3.49 15.80
CA ARG A 804 -28.62 -4.94 15.58
C ARG A 804 -27.19 -5.45 15.36
N ALA A 805 -26.17 -4.60 15.42
CA ALA A 805 -24.77 -5.01 15.24
C ALA A 805 -23.87 -4.79 16.47
N GLY A 806 -24.44 -4.44 17.63
CA GLY A 806 -23.70 -4.02 18.83
C GLY A 806 -23.51 -5.10 19.91
N THR A 807 -23.83 -6.37 19.67
CA THR A 807 -23.66 -7.45 20.66
C THR A 807 -22.74 -8.59 20.22
N GLU A 808 -21.96 -8.43 19.15
CA GLU A 808 -20.91 -9.39 18.77
C GLU A 808 -19.51 -8.76 18.57
N THR A 809 -19.30 -7.51 18.99
CA THR A 809 -17.95 -6.93 19.13
C THR A 809 -17.48 -7.02 20.58
N ALA A 810 -17.47 -8.24 21.10
CA ALA A 810 -16.71 -8.62 22.29
C ALA A 810 -16.19 -10.06 22.10
N ASP A 811 -15.58 -10.30 20.95
CA ASP A 811 -14.63 -11.40 20.77
C ASP A 811 -13.49 -10.89 19.86
N GLN A 812 -12.83 -9.78 20.25
CA GLN A 812 -11.47 -9.45 19.81
C GLN A 812 -10.44 -10.46 20.40
N GLY A 813 -10.86 -11.72 20.55
CA GLY A 813 -10.15 -12.82 21.16
C GLY A 813 -10.17 -14.10 20.32
N ARG A 814 -10.77 -14.10 19.12
CA ARG A 814 -10.51 -15.15 18.14
C ARG A 814 -9.28 -14.79 17.32
N ALA A 815 -8.15 -14.71 18.02
CA ALA A 815 -6.84 -14.98 17.44
C ALA A 815 -6.89 -16.34 16.71
N TRP A 816 -6.02 -16.53 15.72
CA TRP A 816 -5.74 -17.82 15.07
C TRP A 816 -5.54 -18.98 16.03
#